data_AF-A0A6H0FPZ0-F1
#
_entry.id   AF-A0A6H0FPZ0-F1
#
_cell.length_a   1.000
_cell.length_b   1.000
_cell.length_c   1.000
_cell.angle_alpha   90.00
_cell.angle_beta   90.00
_cell.angle_gamma   90.00
#
_symmetry.space_group_name_H-M   'P 1'
#
loop_
_entity.id
_entity.type
_entity.pdbx_description
1 polymer ?
#
loop_
_entity_poly.entity_id
_entity_poly.type
_entity_poly.pdbx_seq_one_letter_code
_entity_poly.pdbx_strand_id
1 'polypeptide(L)'
;MNILEELSLQHSISLNSDKKMLSESEAHILNEVSDFGIDNVYINIDDETKNAFPAIFIKQVLAFDSETLQIISNIHRKIWNYNKVLFLYAYSNTEIRIYNCTKTPVIQKKEDIDYEKELKSLEINSYSYDDKKQLQELNTLFSKIAIDTGVIWTLEKAKFIRDKINLQHKVDKYLVESLINTTEQLKKENLEINFIHKIILRSLFLLYLEDRKATDSNLYSEIKEGASSYFDILDDVEATYKLFKKLEDHFNGNVFSVSNEEKITIKQLKIIKQCFISGNHNTSQMNLLDDWRVFDFSIIQIELLSEIYESFLFKTDPSLKKITGTYYTPPSLVEFILNQKLPINNSQTNYNIKVLDPTCGSGIFLVESFKRLVKRYENKHNEKLTDFNKLKELLTDNIFGIEIHPQAIKVAAFSLYLALLDKLNPKTIWQNKDHRLPNLINNPNDLTIKKQGNNLFCRDTIEDNIEIQKLSFDLIVGNPPFGTSELSNTLSKYCNKFNFAKEMVLPFLHKAISLSPNGEIALIFNTKILTNTNIGYLNFRNWLFNECYVEKIFNFSILRNAKKNFGGQLFGNATGPISIIFYQKHHKEPSDKIVYYAPKTYIKSNIIEGLSIDSSDLKYLPREECKNPNSRIWKIAMWGKMNDWELVERLKKYRFNNIESFTKEHKIENGVGFQLLTSKRDSAKESELLSSLKYLDADTIAQYYTPTTSLGEIKNSVKSEKAINYYINHYNLNSINDLKKITHFRRLGDINAYINPHIVVKKGLERNRVCASFIDENCAFRDGVYGFYTKNTSMDSLYVLLAYFISKFSTYYLFLTNSSYGIEREQIMMNEYLTIPIKLNSCQYDKLVYAGKEIVQRVKNQDFLVNPHKEYELKLFIEENIDKTIYESLELIESEIASINHIVDYDIDLFHKKEKSIALEVTNFDQIKEYAQIISDELNEFIEGQGIFVNITIYNINKFSPLIMIKISHEQTAKDVSISPKKLDDELSRLDKYLWEKSSTNIYFKKNLNFKNNDDIYIIRPNQKKFWTHSMAFNDAHDLIFEILNGD
;
A
#
# COMPACT_ATOMS: atom_id res chain seq x y z
N MET A 1 -17.10 -9.06 -39.35
CA MET A 1 -16.75 -9.58 -38.00
C MET A 1 -16.89 -8.39 -37.06
N ASN A 2 -17.74 -8.47 -36.04
CA ASN A 2 -17.86 -7.38 -35.05
C ASN A 2 -16.84 -7.63 -33.95
N ILE A 3 -15.66 -6.99 -34.04
CA ILE A 3 -14.54 -7.24 -33.12
C ILE A 3 -14.93 -6.98 -31.65
N LEU A 4 -15.87 -6.04 -31.40
CA LEU A 4 -16.33 -5.75 -30.05
C LEU A 4 -17.14 -6.91 -29.47
N GLU A 5 -17.93 -7.64 -30.27
CA GLU A 5 -18.62 -8.85 -29.81
C GLU A 5 -17.64 -9.96 -29.44
N GLU A 6 -16.58 -10.15 -30.24
CA GLU A 6 -15.56 -11.16 -29.95
C GLU A 6 -14.80 -10.88 -28.66
N LEU A 7 -14.55 -9.59 -28.39
CA LEU A 7 -13.95 -9.15 -27.13
C LEU A 7 -14.96 -9.05 -25.98
N SER A 8 -16.24 -9.36 -26.21
CA SER A 8 -17.31 -9.19 -25.23
C SER A 8 -17.50 -7.74 -24.74
N LEU A 9 -17.14 -6.76 -25.57
CA LEU A 9 -17.20 -5.31 -25.32
C LEU A 9 -18.40 -4.62 -26.01
N GLN A 10 -19.33 -5.38 -26.60
CA GLN A 10 -20.55 -4.87 -27.24
C GLN A 10 -21.49 -4.11 -26.30
N HIS A 11 -21.33 -4.27 -24.98
CA HIS A 11 -22.08 -3.54 -23.95
C HIS A 11 -21.36 -2.26 -23.47
N SER A 12 -20.31 -1.81 -24.17
CA SER A 12 -19.74 -0.50 -23.92
C SER A 12 -20.78 0.60 -24.18
N ILE A 13 -20.74 1.66 -23.37
CA ILE A 13 -21.74 2.70 -23.40
C ILE A 13 -21.33 3.74 -24.44
N SER A 14 -22.21 3.97 -25.42
CA SER A 14 -22.00 5.01 -26.42
C SER A 14 -22.14 6.39 -25.80
N LEU A 15 -21.28 7.32 -26.21
CA LEU A 15 -21.39 8.73 -25.82
C LEU A 15 -22.70 9.39 -26.29
N ASN A 16 -23.37 8.82 -27.29
CA ASN A 16 -24.66 9.28 -27.79
C ASN A 16 -25.88 8.66 -27.08
N SER A 17 -25.66 7.81 -26.07
CA SER A 17 -26.75 7.16 -25.33
C SER A 17 -27.60 8.17 -24.57
N ASP A 18 -28.91 7.90 -24.43
CA ASP A 18 -29.79 8.73 -23.60
C ASP A 18 -29.35 8.65 -22.13
N LYS A 19 -28.82 9.77 -21.63
CA LYS A 19 -28.30 9.89 -20.26
C LYS A 19 -29.36 9.65 -19.19
N LYS A 20 -30.66 9.71 -19.51
CA LYS A 20 -31.75 9.40 -18.58
C LYS A 20 -31.89 7.91 -18.26
N MET A 21 -31.31 7.03 -19.09
CA MET A 21 -31.33 5.58 -18.87
C MET A 21 -30.08 5.05 -18.15
N LEU A 22 -29.15 5.94 -17.78
CA LEU A 22 -27.89 5.59 -17.14
C LEU A 22 -27.92 5.89 -15.65
N SER A 23 -27.08 5.20 -14.88
CA SER A 23 -26.82 5.57 -13.50
C SER A 23 -26.19 6.98 -13.45
N GLU A 24 -26.37 7.67 -12.32
CA GLU A 24 -25.80 9.01 -12.16
C GLU A 24 -24.27 9.02 -12.32
N SER A 25 -23.61 7.95 -11.86
CA SER A 25 -22.16 7.78 -11.96
C SER A 25 -21.70 7.53 -13.40
N GLU A 26 -22.45 6.72 -14.16
CA GLU A 26 -22.20 6.50 -15.59
C GLU A 26 -22.38 7.80 -16.39
N ALA A 27 -23.47 8.51 -16.12
CA ALA A 27 -23.74 9.81 -16.73
C ALA A 27 -22.65 10.84 -16.38
N HIS A 28 -22.11 10.81 -15.15
CA HIS A 28 -21.01 11.67 -14.74
C HIS A 28 -19.75 11.42 -15.59
N ILE A 29 -19.34 10.15 -15.74
CA ILE A 29 -18.18 9.79 -16.57
C ILE A 29 -18.37 10.24 -18.01
N LEU A 30 -19.53 9.97 -18.60
CA LEU A 30 -19.82 10.38 -19.98
C LEU A 30 -19.81 11.91 -20.15
N ASN A 31 -20.19 12.66 -19.12
CA ASN A 31 -20.07 14.11 -19.14
C ASN A 31 -18.59 14.54 -19.09
N GLU A 32 -17.78 13.94 -18.22
CA GLU A 32 -16.34 14.25 -18.10
C GLU A 32 -15.59 14.01 -19.43
N VAL A 33 -15.96 12.96 -20.17
CA VAL A 33 -15.23 12.54 -21.38
C VAL A 33 -15.95 12.88 -22.69
N SER A 34 -17.05 13.65 -22.62
CA SER A 34 -17.89 13.98 -23.78
C SER A 34 -17.12 14.62 -24.94
N ASP A 35 -16.15 15.48 -24.61
CA ASP A 35 -15.34 16.18 -25.59
C ASP A 35 -14.07 15.42 -26.00
N PHE A 36 -13.88 14.16 -25.58
CA PHE A 36 -12.63 13.43 -25.84
C PHE A 36 -12.47 12.99 -27.29
N GLY A 37 -13.57 12.87 -28.05
CA GLY A 37 -13.57 12.40 -29.44
C GLY A 37 -13.59 10.88 -29.59
N ILE A 38 -13.79 10.14 -28.49
CA ILE A 38 -14.04 8.70 -28.47
C ILE A 38 -15.50 8.40 -28.83
N ASP A 39 -15.86 7.14 -29.10
CA ASP A 39 -17.22 6.77 -29.47
C ASP A 39 -17.94 5.98 -28.37
N ASN A 40 -17.20 5.10 -27.68
CA ASN A 40 -17.72 4.27 -26.60
C ASN A 40 -16.77 4.23 -25.40
N VAL A 41 -17.35 4.04 -24.23
CA VAL A 41 -16.63 3.80 -22.97
C VAL A 41 -17.04 2.44 -22.44
N TYR A 42 -16.07 1.55 -22.26
CA TYR A 42 -16.31 0.38 -21.43
C TYR A 42 -16.23 0.80 -19.97
N ILE A 43 -17.37 0.74 -19.28
CA ILE A 43 -17.52 1.10 -17.88
C ILE A 43 -17.62 -0.18 -17.06
N ASN A 44 -16.89 -0.21 -15.95
CA ASN A 44 -17.08 -1.18 -14.89
C ASN A 44 -17.94 -0.56 -13.79
N ILE A 45 -19.02 -1.23 -13.39
CA ILE A 45 -20.00 -0.74 -12.42
C ILE A 45 -19.81 -1.48 -11.10
N ASP A 46 -19.73 -0.73 -10.02
CA ASP A 46 -19.78 -1.23 -8.66
C ASP A 46 -21.21 -1.66 -8.33
N ASP A 47 -21.42 -2.95 -8.09
CA ASP A 47 -22.75 -3.50 -7.88
C ASP A 47 -23.43 -3.03 -6.60
N GLU A 48 -22.68 -2.53 -5.60
CA GLU A 48 -23.22 -2.07 -4.32
C GLU A 48 -23.38 -0.56 -4.23
N THR A 49 -22.36 0.20 -4.63
CA THR A 49 -22.44 1.67 -4.62
C THR A 49 -23.12 2.23 -5.86
N LYS A 50 -23.31 1.39 -6.90
CA LYS A 50 -23.75 1.78 -8.26
C LYS A 50 -22.83 2.82 -8.91
N ASN A 51 -21.60 2.96 -8.41
CA ASN A 51 -20.59 3.84 -9.00
C ASN A 51 -19.92 3.18 -10.20
N ALA A 52 -19.75 3.96 -11.26
CA ALA A 52 -19.14 3.56 -12.51
C ALA A 52 -17.68 4.00 -12.56
N PHE A 53 -16.85 3.24 -13.28
CA PHE A 53 -15.44 3.56 -13.55
C PHE A 53 -15.10 3.27 -15.01
N PRO A 54 -14.46 4.20 -15.73
CA PRO A 54 -14.04 3.95 -17.10
C PRO A 54 -12.82 3.01 -17.12
N ALA A 55 -12.92 1.94 -17.90
CA ALA A 55 -11.88 0.91 -18.02
C ALA A 55 -11.15 0.96 -19.37
N ILE A 56 -11.89 1.18 -20.45
CA ILE A 56 -11.36 1.25 -21.82
C ILE A 56 -12.09 2.37 -22.55
N PHE A 57 -11.33 3.19 -23.28
CA PHE A 57 -11.89 4.10 -24.26
C PHE A 57 -11.77 3.52 -25.66
N ILE A 58 -12.83 3.64 -26.45
CA ILE A 58 -12.96 2.98 -27.75
C ILE A 58 -13.26 4.02 -28.82
N LYS A 59 -12.49 3.96 -29.91
CA LYS A 59 -12.66 4.77 -31.12
C LYS A 59 -12.80 3.87 -32.35
N GLN A 60 -13.88 4.05 -33.10
CA GLN A 60 -14.04 3.47 -34.43
C GLN A 60 -13.48 4.43 -35.48
N VAL A 61 -12.73 3.90 -36.44
CA VAL A 61 -12.15 4.64 -37.56
C VAL A 61 -12.40 3.90 -38.86
N LEU A 62 -12.40 4.61 -39.99
CA LEU A 62 -12.55 3.97 -41.31
C LEU A 62 -11.27 3.26 -41.73
N ALA A 63 -10.12 3.94 -41.60
CA ALA A 63 -8.78 3.44 -41.88
C ALA A 63 -7.76 4.21 -41.02
N PHE A 64 -6.53 3.70 -40.91
CA PHE A 64 -5.44 4.37 -40.19
C PHE A 64 -4.59 5.23 -41.14
N ASP A 65 -5.19 6.29 -41.69
CA ASP A 65 -4.52 7.30 -42.50
C ASP A 65 -3.95 8.45 -41.64
N SER A 66 -3.15 9.34 -42.25
CA SER A 66 -2.47 10.43 -41.53
C SER A 66 -3.43 11.36 -40.76
N GLU A 67 -4.61 11.64 -41.31
CA GLU A 67 -5.63 12.47 -40.65
C GLU A 67 -6.22 11.75 -39.43
N THR A 68 -6.55 10.47 -39.57
CA THR A 68 -7.05 9.64 -38.48
C THR A 68 -6.02 9.50 -37.37
N LEU A 69 -4.74 9.33 -37.70
CA LEU A 69 -3.65 9.24 -36.74
C LEU A 69 -3.50 10.56 -35.97
N GLN A 70 -3.65 11.72 -36.61
CA GLN A 70 -3.67 13.01 -35.92
C GLN A 70 -4.85 13.10 -34.93
N ILE A 71 -6.04 12.61 -35.30
CA ILE A 71 -7.20 12.55 -34.41
C ILE A 71 -6.90 11.64 -33.20
N ILE A 72 -6.35 10.44 -33.43
CA ILE A 72 -5.97 9.50 -32.37
C ILE A 72 -4.93 10.13 -31.42
N SER A 73 -3.96 10.88 -31.94
CA SER A 73 -2.97 11.60 -31.13
C SER A 73 -3.62 12.63 -30.21
N ASN A 74 -4.60 13.39 -30.71
CA ASN A 74 -5.36 14.35 -29.91
C ASN A 74 -6.20 13.67 -28.83
N ILE A 75 -6.86 12.55 -29.16
CA ILE A 75 -7.63 11.74 -28.21
C ILE A 75 -6.71 11.22 -27.11
N HIS A 76 -5.56 10.63 -27.48
CA HIS A 76 -4.57 10.11 -26.54
C HIS A 76 -4.10 11.19 -25.55
N ARG A 77 -3.81 12.43 -26.01
CA ARG A 77 -3.45 13.54 -25.12
C ARG A 77 -4.52 13.82 -24.07
N LYS A 78 -5.80 13.81 -24.43
CA LYS A 78 -6.91 14.04 -23.50
C LYS A 78 -7.00 12.92 -22.46
N ILE A 79 -6.86 11.66 -22.90
CA ILE A 79 -6.86 10.49 -22.00
C ILE A 79 -5.67 10.52 -21.04
N TRP A 80 -4.48 10.92 -21.51
CA TRP A 80 -3.30 11.07 -20.65
C TRP A 80 -3.50 12.14 -19.57
N ASN A 81 -4.11 13.29 -19.91
CA ASN A 81 -4.49 14.31 -18.93
C ASN A 81 -5.57 13.82 -17.93
N TYR A 82 -6.44 12.90 -18.35
CA TYR A 82 -7.49 12.31 -17.49
C TYR A 82 -6.94 11.35 -16.43
N ASN A 83 -5.79 10.70 -16.71
CA ASN A 83 -4.99 9.89 -15.79
C ASN A 83 -5.71 8.69 -15.10
N LYS A 84 -6.89 8.29 -15.59
CA LYS A 84 -7.72 7.19 -15.03
C LYS A 84 -7.73 5.91 -15.89
N VAL A 85 -7.43 5.99 -17.19
CA VAL A 85 -7.55 4.87 -18.14
C VAL A 85 -6.20 4.50 -18.75
N LEU A 86 -5.89 3.20 -18.83
CA LEU A 86 -4.60 2.69 -19.35
C LEU A 86 -4.59 2.51 -20.87
N PHE A 87 -5.73 2.20 -21.48
CA PHE A 87 -5.80 1.78 -22.88
C PHE A 87 -6.84 2.56 -23.70
N LEU A 88 -6.44 2.89 -24.93
CA LEU A 88 -7.33 3.36 -26.00
C LEU A 88 -7.35 2.29 -27.10
N TYR A 89 -8.55 1.82 -27.46
CA TYR A 89 -8.77 0.85 -28.53
C TYR A 89 -9.26 1.61 -29.75
N ALA A 90 -8.41 1.78 -30.75
CA ALA A 90 -8.81 2.30 -32.05
C ALA A 90 -9.03 1.12 -33.00
N TYR A 91 -10.18 1.00 -33.63
CA TYR A 91 -10.49 -0.15 -34.49
C TYR A 91 -11.13 0.27 -35.82
N SER A 92 -10.78 -0.45 -36.88
CA SER A 92 -11.38 -0.34 -38.21
C SER A 92 -12.04 -1.66 -38.62
N ASN A 93 -12.44 -1.77 -39.89
CA ASN A 93 -12.95 -3.02 -40.46
C ASN A 93 -11.87 -4.08 -40.69
N THR A 94 -10.58 -3.72 -40.64
CA THR A 94 -9.46 -4.60 -41.00
C THR A 94 -8.50 -4.89 -39.84
N GLU A 95 -8.39 -3.98 -38.88
CA GLU A 95 -7.46 -4.11 -37.75
C GLU A 95 -7.91 -3.33 -36.51
N ILE A 96 -7.33 -3.67 -35.36
CA ILE A 96 -7.44 -2.93 -34.09
C ILE A 96 -6.05 -2.59 -33.56
N ARG A 97 -5.85 -1.33 -33.14
CA ARG A 97 -4.62 -0.83 -32.53
C ARG A 97 -4.87 -0.44 -31.07
N ILE A 98 -4.01 -0.93 -30.17
CA ILE A 98 -4.13 -0.72 -28.72
C ILE A 98 -3.03 0.26 -28.28
N TYR A 99 -3.42 1.42 -27.75
CA TYR A 99 -2.48 2.47 -27.33
C TYR A 99 -2.30 2.54 -25.81
N ASN A 100 -1.06 2.77 -25.36
CA ASN A 100 -0.72 3.02 -23.96
C ASN A 100 -0.97 4.49 -23.59
N CYS A 101 -1.99 4.72 -22.77
CA CYS A 101 -2.39 6.05 -22.32
C CYS A 101 -1.60 6.58 -21.11
N THR A 102 -0.63 5.82 -20.56
CA THR A 102 0.25 6.29 -19.47
C THR A 102 1.52 6.96 -19.96
N LYS A 103 1.82 6.89 -21.27
CA LYS A 103 3.02 7.47 -21.87
C LYS A 103 2.74 8.90 -22.33
N THR A 104 3.75 9.77 -22.27
CA THR A 104 3.65 11.18 -22.67
C THR A 104 3.13 11.33 -24.10
N PRO A 105 2.18 12.25 -24.37
CA PRO A 105 1.62 12.46 -25.71
C PRO A 105 2.67 12.94 -26.72
N VAL A 106 2.35 12.78 -28.01
CA VAL A 106 3.16 13.33 -29.11
C VAL A 106 3.14 14.86 -29.03
N ILE A 107 4.33 15.47 -29.05
CA ILE A 107 4.49 16.93 -28.96
C ILE A 107 4.43 17.54 -30.36
N GLN A 108 3.43 18.39 -30.62
CA GLN A 108 3.29 19.04 -31.92
C GLN A 108 4.30 20.18 -32.11
N LYS A 109 5.22 20.02 -33.07
CA LYS A 109 6.18 21.03 -33.53
C LYS A 109 5.67 21.74 -34.79
N LYS A 110 6.23 22.90 -35.13
CA LYS A 110 5.88 23.70 -36.33
C LYS A 110 6.21 23.02 -37.69
N GLU A 111 6.85 21.84 -37.73
CA GLU A 111 7.26 21.11 -38.95
C GLU A 111 6.51 19.76 -39.11
N ASP A 112 6.39 19.25 -40.35
CA ASP A 112 5.64 18.04 -40.74
C ASP A 112 5.92 16.81 -39.84
N ILE A 113 4.97 16.45 -38.98
CA ILE A 113 5.06 15.30 -38.08
C ILE A 113 4.62 14.03 -38.79
N ASP A 114 5.48 13.02 -38.77
CA ASP A 114 5.12 11.65 -39.12
C ASP A 114 4.39 10.99 -37.94
N TYR A 115 3.06 11.13 -37.92
CA TYR A 115 2.20 10.59 -36.87
C TYR A 115 2.26 9.06 -36.79
N GLU A 116 2.50 8.36 -37.90
CA GLU A 116 2.60 6.89 -37.91
C GLU A 116 3.81 6.44 -37.09
N LYS A 117 4.97 7.08 -37.30
CA LYS A 117 6.18 6.79 -36.53
C LYS A 117 6.04 7.15 -35.04
N GLU A 118 5.49 8.32 -34.74
CA GLU A 118 5.35 8.81 -33.36
C GLU A 118 4.35 7.98 -32.55
N LEU A 119 3.16 7.68 -33.11
CA LEU A 119 2.14 6.86 -32.45
C LEU A 119 2.55 5.41 -32.27
N LYS A 120 3.39 4.86 -33.16
CA LYS A 120 3.94 3.51 -32.99
C LYS A 120 4.73 3.35 -31.69
N SER A 121 5.32 4.44 -31.19
CA SER A 121 5.99 4.44 -29.88
C SER A 121 5.01 4.36 -28.70
N LEU A 122 3.75 4.77 -28.90
CA LEU A 122 2.67 4.71 -27.92
C LEU A 122 1.85 3.41 -28.04
N GLU A 123 1.95 2.71 -29.17
CA GLU A 123 1.24 1.47 -29.44
C GLU A 123 1.78 0.29 -28.61
N ILE A 124 0.88 -0.41 -27.93
CA ILE A 124 1.15 -1.68 -27.26
C ILE A 124 1.25 -2.77 -28.30
N ASN A 125 0.25 -2.89 -29.15
CA ASN A 125 0.28 -3.75 -30.32
C ASN A 125 -0.85 -3.41 -31.30
N SER A 126 -0.72 -3.89 -32.52
CA SER A 126 -1.74 -3.88 -33.57
C SER A 126 -2.10 -5.32 -33.93
N TYR A 127 -3.38 -5.55 -34.19
CA TYR A 127 -3.92 -6.88 -34.48
C TYR A 127 -4.75 -6.84 -35.76
N SER A 128 -4.29 -7.56 -36.79
CA SER A 128 -5.01 -7.74 -38.04
C SER A 128 -6.04 -8.87 -37.91
N TYR A 129 -7.24 -8.66 -38.46
CA TYR A 129 -8.32 -9.66 -38.38
C TYR A 129 -8.11 -10.87 -39.30
N ASP A 130 -7.20 -10.78 -40.27
CA ASP A 130 -6.89 -11.90 -41.17
C ASP A 130 -5.95 -12.95 -40.53
N ASP A 131 -5.32 -12.62 -39.40
CA ASP A 131 -4.41 -13.51 -38.67
C ASP A 131 -5.10 -14.16 -37.45
N LYS A 132 -5.44 -15.44 -37.58
CA LYS A 132 -6.09 -16.23 -36.51
C LYS A 132 -5.28 -16.31 -35.22
N LYS A 133 -3.94 -16.29 -35.27
CA LYS A 133 -3.10 -16.34 -34.06
C LYS A 133 -3.15 -15.01 -33.32
N GLN A 134 -3.11 -13.90 -34.07
CA GLN A 134 -3.25 -12.56 -33.52
C GLN A 134 -4.63 -12.36 -32.86
N LEU A 135 -5.70 -12.83 -33.49
CA LEU A 135 -7.04 -12.78 -32.90
C LEU A 135 -7.17 -13.59 -31.60
N GLN A 136 -6.56 -14.79 -31.54
CA GLN A 136 -6.53 -15.57 -30.31
C GLN A 136 -5.76 -14.87 -29.19
N GLU A 137 -4.62 -14.26 -29.51
CA GLU A 137 -3.85 -13.47 -28.55
C GLU A 137 -4.64 -12.25 -28.08
N LEU A 138 -5.23 -11.49 -29.00
CA LEU A 138 -6.09 -10.34 -28.70
C LEU A 138 -7.25 -10.74 -27.76
N ASN A 139 -7.95 -11.83 -28.03
CA ASN A 139 -9.04 -12.30 -27.18
C ASN A 139 -8.53 -12.73 -25.79
N THR A 140 -7.38 -13.41 -25.74
CA THR A 140 -6.77 -13.86 -24.49
C THR A 140 -6.31 -12.70 -23.61
N LEU A 141 -5.79 -11.63 -24.22
CA LEU A 141 -5.15 -10.54 -23.50
C LEU A 141 -6.07 -9.32 -23.33
N PHE A 142 -6.87 -8.95 -24.32
CA PHE A 142 -7.59 -7.67 -24.40
C PHE A 142 -9.13 -7.81 -24.44
N SER A 143 -9.68 -9.00 -24.16
CA SER A 143 -11.14 -9.16 -24.00
C SER A 143 -11.66 -8.54 -22.70
N LYS A 144 -12.97 -8.32 -22.62
CA LYS A 144 -13.68 -7.92 -21.39
C LYS A 144 -13.23 -8.76 -20.19
N ILE A 145 -13.24 -10.08 -20.33
CA ILE A 145 -12.86 -11.00 -19.25
C ILE A 145 -11.40 -10.77 -18.86
N ALA A 146 -10.48 -10.67 -19.82
CA ALA A 146 -9.07 -10.44 -19.53
C ALA A 146 -8.83 -9.10 -18.82
N ILE A 147 -9.61 -8.07 -19.18
CA ILE A 147 -9.53 -6.73 -18.59
C ILE A 147 -10.14 -6.74 -17.17
N ASP A 148 -11.32 -7.31 -16.98
CA ASP A 148 -12.00 -7.44 -15.67
C ASP A 148 -11.18 -8.28 -14.68
N THR A 149 -10.69 -9.44 -15.11
CA THR A 149 -10.02 -10.42 -14.24
C THR A 149 -8.54 -10.14 -14.03
N GLY A 150 -7.90 -9.35 -14.91
CA GLY A 150 -6.50 -8.96 -14.72
C GLY A 150 -5.45 -9.87 -15.30
N VAL A 151 -5.86 -10.77 -16.17
CA VAL A 151 -5.03 -11.81 -16.78
C VAL A 151 -3.76 -11.25 -17.43
N ILE A 152 -3.77 -10.02 -17.97
CA ILE A 152 -2.57 -9.32 -18.51
C ILE A 152 -1.45 -9.15 -17.47
N TRP A 153 -1.76 -9.10 -16.19
CA TRP A 153 -0.76 -8.85 -15.16
C TRP A 153 -0.10 -10.10 -14.62
N THR A 154 -0.82 -11.22 -14.64
CA THR A 154 -0.40 -12.50 -14.05
C THR A 154 0.14 -13.46 -15.11
N LEU A 155 -0.39 -13.42 -16.35
CA LEU A 155 0.07 -14.32 -17.40
C LEU A 155 1.49 -13.99 -17.87
N GLU A 156 2.33 -15.01 -17.99
CA GLU A 156 3.68 -14.86 -18.54
C GLU A 156 3.67 -14.33 -19.98
N LYS A 157 2.72 -14.79 -20.81
CA LYS A 157 2.54 -14.34 -22.21
C LYS A 157 2.30 -12.82 -22.33
N ALA A 158 1.76 -12.19 -21.29
CA ALA A 158 1.47 -10.76 -21.28
C ALA A 158 2.66 -9.88 -20.82
N LYS A 159 3.86 -10.46 -20.65
CA LYS A 159 5.05 -9.73 -20.19
C LYS A 159 5.40 -8.53 -21.06
N PHE A 160 5.29 -8.65 -22.38
CA PHE A 160 5.59 -7.57 -23.31
C PHE A 160 4.70 -6.33 -23.10
N ILE A 161 3.43 -6.53 -22.71
CA ILE A 161 2.51 -5.44 -22.37
C ILE A 161 3.03 -4.73 -21.12
N ARG A 162 3.39 -5.50 -20.08
CA ARG A 162 3.89 -4.96 -18.82
C ARG A 162 5.19 -4.17 -19.00
N ASP A 163 6.08 -4.64 -19.86
CA ASP A 163 7.35 -3.96 -20.14
C ASP A 163 7.14 -2.61 -20.87
N LYS A 164 6.02 -2.44 -21.59
CA LYS A 164 5.65 -1.19 -22.27
C LYS A 164 4.90 -0.19 -21.37
N ILE A 165 4.36 -0.61 -20.22
CA ILE A 165 3.61 0.26 -19.30
C ILE A 165 4.54 0.77 -18.19
N ASN A 166 4.80 2.08 -18.18
CA ASN A 166 5.53 2.75 -17.11
C ASN A 166 4.69 3.88 -16.51
N LEU A 167 4.31 3.73 -15.24
CA LEU A 167 3.48 4.70 -14.52
C LEU A 167 4.23 5.99 -14.16
N GLN A 168 5.57 6.02 -14.27
CA GLN A 168 6.35 7.24 -14.06
C GLN A 168 6.15 8.28 -15.16
N HIS A 169 5.52 7.92 -16.28
CA HIS A 169 5.25 8.82 -17.40
C HIS A 169 3.83 9.44 -17.37
N LYS A 170 3.05 9.18 -16.31
CA LYS A 170 1.74 9.80 -16.10
C LYS A 170 1.85 11.32 -15.94
N VAL A 171 0.75 12.02 -16.24
CA VAL A 171 0.68 13.50 -16.22
C VAL A 171 1.09 14.12 -14.90
N ASP A 172 0.72 13.54 -13.76
CA ASP A 172 1.09 14.04 -12.43
C ASP A 172 2.60 14.00 -12.20
N LYS A 173 3.24 12.88 -12.56
CA LYS A 173 4.68 12.70 -12.38
C LYS A 173 5.47 13.61 -13.32
N TYR A 174 5.03 13.72 -14.56
CA TYR A 174 5.63 14.60 -15.56
C TYR A 174 5.49 16.08 -15.19
N LEU A 175 4.32 16.51 -14.69
CA LEU A 175 4.11 17.88 -14.22
C LEU A 175 5.00 18.20 -13.01
N VAL A 176 5.08 17.31 -12.02
CA VAL A 176 5.98 17.48 -10.86
C VAL A 176 7.43 17.63 -11.30
N GLU A 177 7.90 16.79 -12.22
CA GLU A 177 9.26 16.89 -12.78
C GLU A 177 9.50 18.24 -13.47
N SER A 178 8.54 18.69 -14.28
CA SER A 178 8.58 20.00 -14.92
C SER A 178 8.69 21.16 -13.91
N LEU A 179 7.90 21.12 -12.82
CA LEU A 179 7.94 22.13 -11.76
C LEU A 179 9.30 22.17 -11.04
N ILE A 180 9.91 21.01 -10.81
CA ILE A 180 11.24 20.91 -10.19
C ILE A 180 12.31 21.50 -11.10
N ASN A 181 12.33 21.11 -12.38
CA ASN A 181 13.29 21.62 -13.36
C ASN A 181 13.15 23.15 -13.50
N THR A 182 11.92 23.64 -13.53
CA THR A 182 11.58 25.07 -13.53
C THR A 182 12.11 25.79 -12.31
N THR A 183 11.99 25.18 -11.12
CA THR A 183 12.52 25.75 -9.89
C THR A 183 14.04 25.82 -9.90
N GLU A 184 14.72 24.77 -10.35
CA GLU A 184 16.18 24.77 -10.45
C GLU A 184 16.68 25.81 -11.48
N GLN A 185 15.94 26.02 -12.57
CA GLN A 185 16.25 27.07 -13.53
C GLN A 185 16.00 28.48 -12.96
N LEU A 186 14.91 28.72 -12.24
CA LEU A 186 14.62 30.01 -11.61
C LEU A 186 15.60 30.34 -10.47
N LYS A 187 16.06 29.34 -9.71
CA LYS A 187 17.14 29.49 -8.72
C LYS A 187 18.43 29.97 -9.37
N LYS A 188 18.80 29.42 -10.53
CA LYS A 188 19.97 29.87 -11.31
C LYS A 188 19.82 31.32 -11.80
N GLU A 189 18.59 31.80 -11.98
CA GLU A 189 18.26 33.19 -12.26
C GLU A 189 18.10 34.05 -10.99
N ASN A 190 18.66 33.62 -9.86
CA ASN A 190 18.67 34.31 -8.56
C ASN A 190 17.28 34.60 -7.96
N LEU A 191 16.26 33.79 -8.28
CA LEU A 191 14.96 33.89 -7.64
C LEU A 191 14.92 33.08 -6.34
N GLU A 192 14.40 33.69 -5.27
CA GLU A 192 14.34 33.08 -3.94
C GLU A 192 13.28 31.97 -3.90
N ILE A 193 13.57 30.87 -3.19
CA ILE A 193 12.76 29.64 -3.25
C ILE A 193 11.32 29.83 -2.79
N ASN A 194 11.09 30.61 -1.72
CA ASN A 194 9.74 30.87 -1.24
C ASN A 194 8.93 31.67 -2.26
N PHE A 195 9.58 32.60 -2.98
CA PHE A 195 8.92 33.35 -4.04
C PHE A 195 8.65 32.50 -5.29
N ILE A 196 9.57 31.60 -5.67
CA ILE A 196 9.33 30.60 -6.73
C ILE A 196 8.08 29.78 -6.42
N HIS A 197 7.97 29.25 -5.19
CA HIS A 197 6.83 28.45 -4.75
C HIS A 197 5.51 29.23 -4.86
N LYS A 198 5.50 30.51 -4.44
CA LYS A 198 4.32 31.39 -4.57
C LYS A 198 3.91 31.54 -6.04
N ILE A 199 4.83 31.87 -6.94
CA ILE A 199 4.48 32.16 -8.35
C ILE A 199 4.02 30.92 -9.09
N ILE A 200 4.66 29.77 -8.85
CA ILE A 200 4.22 28.48 -9.41
C ILE A 200 2.79 28.17 -8.96
N LEU A 201 2.49 28.35 -7.66
CA LEU A 201 1.17 28.11 -7.12
C LEU A 201 0.11 29.07 -7.69
N ARG A 202 0.44 30.36 -7.82
CA ARG A 202 -0.43 31.35 -8.47
C ARG A 202 -0.73 30.98 -9.93
N SER A 203 0.29 30.52 -10.64
CA SER A 203 0.19 30.12 -12.06
C SER A 203 -0.67 28.88 -12.24
N LEU A 204 -0.44 27.84 -11.42
CA LEU A 204 -1.28 26.63 -11.41
C LEU A 204 -2.74 27.01 -11.19
N PHE A 205 -3.03 27.82 -10.19
CA PHE A 205 -4.39 28.22 -9.87
C PHE A 205 -5.07 28.98 -11.01
N LEU A 206 -4.39 29.97 -11.60
CA LEU A 206 -4.90 30.72 -12.75
C LEU A 206 -5.21 29.83 -13.94
N LEU A 207 -4.34 28.85 -14.22
CA LEU A 207 -4.56 27.89 -15.30
C LEU A 207 -5.76 26.97 -15.02
N TYR A 208 -5.95 26.55 -13.78
CA TYR A 208 -7.17 25.82 -13.39
C TYR A 208 -8.43 26.64 -13.57
N LEU A 209 -8.41 27.93 -13.20
CA LEU A 209 -9.56 28.80 -13.41
C LEU A 209 -9.85 29.03 -14.89
N GLU A 210 -8.81 29.28 -15.69
CA GLU A 210 -8.91 29.51 -17.14
C GLU A 210 -9.48 28.30 -17.86
N ASP A 211 -8.82 27.14 -17.72
CA ASP A 211 -9.20 25.94 -18.46
C ASP A 211 -10.60 25.44 -18.07
N ARG A 212 -11.01 25.67 -16.82
CA ARG A 212 -12.37 25.34 -16.34
C ARG A 212 -13.41 26.43 -16.61
N LYS A 213 -13.06 27.48 -17.36
CA LYS A 213 -13.94 28.60 -17.75
C LYS A 213 -14.48 29.41 -16.56
N ALA A 214 -13.72 29.46 -15.47
CA ALA A 214 -13.99 30.32 -14.32
C ALA A 214 -13.39 31.73 -14.50
N THR A 215 -12.40 31.90 -15.38
CA THR A 215 -11.99 33.19 -15.97
C THR A 215 -12.41 33.27 -17.44
N ASP A 216 -12.40 34.47 -18.01
CA ASP A 216 -12.74 34.72 -19.42
C ASP A 216 -11.81 35.77 -20.06
N SER A 217 -11.92 35.96 -21.37
CA SER A 217 -11.13 36.95 -22.11
C SER A 217 -11.37 38.38 -21.63
N ASN A 218 -12.57 38.68 -21.12
CA ASN A 218 -12.89 39.99 -20.58
C ASN A 218 -11.98 40.32 -19.39
N LEU A 219 -11.85 39.38 -18.44
CA LEU A 219 -10.95 39.54 -17.30
C LEU A 219 -9.52 39.86 -17.71
N TYR A 220 -8.97 39.17 -18.72
CA TYR A 220 -7.60 39.39 -19.17
C TYR A 220 -7.42 40.68 -19.96
N SER A 221 -8.38 41.01 -20.84
CA SER A 221 -8.35 42.25 -21.62
C SER A 221 -8.44 43.50 -20.74
N GLU A 222 -9.14 43.43 -19.60
CA GLU A 222 -9.16 44.49 -18.59
C GLU A 222 -7.80 44.72 -17.92
N ILE A 223 -6.94 43.70 -17.88
CA ILE A 223 -5.58 43.80 -17.32
C ILE A 223 -4.59 44.31 -18.36
N LYS A 224 -4.67 43.79 -19.59
CA LYS A 224 -3.81 44.14 -20.72
C LYS A 224 -4.62 44.10 -22.00
N GLU A 225 -4.65 45.21 -22.72
CA GLU A 225 -5.38 45.32 -23.99
C GLU A 225 -4.95 44.22 -24.98
N GLY A 226 -5.93 43.53 -25.58
CA GLY A 226 -5.70 42.42 -26.50
C GLY A 226 -5.33 41.08 -25.85
N ALA A 227 -5.16 41.01 -24.52
CA ALA A 227 -4.93 39.74 -23.84
C ALA A 227 -6.20 38.89 -23.78
N SER A 228 -6.09 37.62 -24.14
CA SER A 228 -7.17 36.63 -24.17
C SER A 228 -6.97 35.49 -23.19
N SER A 229 -5.74 35.30 -22.70
CA SER A 229 -5.34 34.24 -21.78
C SER A 229 -4.32 34.72 -20.74
N TYR A 230 -4.12 33.93 -19.69
CA TYR A 230 -3.06 34.13 -18.72
C TYR A 230 -1.66 34.12 -19.36
N PHE A 231 -1.47 33.36 -20.44
CA PHE A 231 -0.19 33.31 -21.13
C PHE A 231 0.15 34.61 -21.87
N ASP A 232 -0.85 35.39 -22.31
CA ASP A 232 -0.64 36.74 -22.88
C ASP A 232 -0.22 37.75 -21.79
N ILE A 233 -0.67 37.51 -20.56
CA ILE A 233 -0.32 38.31 -19.38
C ILE A 233 1.13 38.05 -18.96
N LEU A 234 1.60 36.79 -19.01
CA LEU A 234 2.99 36.43 -18.65
C LEU A 234 4.05 37.08 -19.54
N ASP A 235 3.68 37.63 -20.70
CA ASP A 235 4.58 38.40 -21.56
C ASP A 235 4.83 39.84 -21.06
N ASP A 236 4.18 40.26 -19.97
CA ASP A 236 4.31 41.59 -19.38
C ASP A 236 4.33 41.52 -17.84
N VAL A 237 5.39 42.07 -17.23
CA VAL A 237 5.59 42.05 -15.77
C VAL A 237 4.54 42.89 -15.04
N GLU A 238 4.20 44.08 -15.56
CA GLU A 238 3.23 44.97 -14.92
C GLU A 238 1.82 44.39 -14.99
N ALA A 239 1.44 43.84 -16.15
CA ALA A 239 0.18 43.13 -16.33
C ALA A 239 0.05 41.93 -15.37
N THR A 240 1.14 41.16 -15.21
CA THR A 240 1.18 40.03 -14.29
C THR A 240 0.89 40.46 -12.84
N TYR A 241 1.52 41.53 -12.36
CA TYR A 241 1.24 42.04 -11.00
C TYR A 241 -0.16 42.66 -10.87
N LYS A 242 -0.68 43.32 -11.90
CA LYS A 242 -2.07 43.81 -11.93
C LYS A 242 -3.07 42.66 -11.78
N LEU A 243 -2.87 41.56 -12.50
CA LEU A 243 -3.70 40.36 -12.39
C LEU A 243 -3.60 39.74 -10.99
N PHE A 244 -2.39 39.58 -10.44
CA PHE A 244 -2.21 39.02 -9.09
C PHE A 244 -2.91 39.86 -8.01
N LYS A 245 -2.82 41.19 -8.09
CA LYS A 245 -3.53 42.09 -7.16
C LYS A 245 -5.05 41.99 -7.30
N LYS A 246 -5.56 41.88 -8.53
CA LYS A 246 -7.01 41.68 -8.76
C LYS A 246 -7.49 40.36 -8.14
N LEU A 247 -6.74 39.27 -8.31
CA LEU A 247 -7.05 38.01 -7.64
C LEU A 247 -6.94 38.12 -6.12
N GLU A 248 -5.94 38.83 -5.60
CA GLU A 248 -5.84 39.08 -4.16
C GLU A 248 -7.15 39.63 -3.60
N ASP A 249 -7.77 40.61 -4.26
CA ASP A 249 -9.02 41.21 -3.78
C ASP A 249 -10.22 40.25 -3.81
N HIS A 250 -10.40 39.45 -4.86
CA HIS A 250 -11.52 38.50 -5.00
C HIS A 250 -11.41 37.30 -4.05
N PHE A 251 -10.18 36.93 -3.71
CA PHE A 251 -9.87 35.81 -2.81
C PHE A 251 -9.57 36.29 -1.37
N ASN A 252 -9.95 37.52 -1.02
CA ASN A 252 -9.75 38.16 0.29
C ASN A 252 -8.29 38.21 0.80
N GLY A 253 -7.32 38.17 -0.09
CA GLY A 253 -5.90 38.35 0.21
C GLY A 253 -5.26 37.31 1.11
N ASN A 254 -5.99 36.27 1.50
CA ASN A 254 -5.47 35.23 2.40
C ASN A 254 -4.56 34.22 1.69
N VAL A 255 -4.71 34.03 0.38
CA VAL A 255 -3.88 33.09 -0.39
C VAL A 255 -3.04 33.73 -1.50
N PHE A 256 -3.46 34.89 -2.03
CA PHE A 256 -2.81 35.58 -3.16
C PHE A 256 -1.97 36.80 -2.76
N SER A 257 -1.66 36.99 -1.47
CA SER A 257 -0.93 38.15 -0.94
C SER A 257 0.26 38.56 -1.81
N VAL A 258 0.22 39.75 -2.43
CA VAL A 258 1.34 40.31 -3.22
C VAL A 258 2.11 41.30 -2.34
N SER A 259 3.37 40.99 -2.02
CA SER A 259 4.22 41.94 -1.27
C SER A 259 4.90 42.93 -2.21
N ASN A 260 5.19 44.14 -1.71
CA ASN A 260 5.87 45.19 -2.48
C ASN A 260 7.36 44.87 -2.78
N GLU A 261 7.90 43.84 -2.14
CA GLU A 261 9.31 43.41 -2.27
C GLU A 261 9.48 42.32 -3.35
N GLU A 262 8.38 41.70 -3.80
CA GLU A 262 8.39 40.71 -4.87
C GLU A 262 8.85 41.36 -6.18
N LYS A 263 9.95 40.86 -6.78
CA LYS A 263 10.45 41.31 -8.09
C LYS A 263 10.65 40.13 -9.02
N ILE A 264 9.96 40.13 -10.15
CA ILE A 264 10.13 39.14 -11.22
C ILE A 264 10.51 39.81 -12.54
N THR A 265 11.34 39.13 -13.33
CA THR A 265 11.76 39.59 -14.66
C THR A 265 10.98 38.88 -15.77
N ILE A 266 10.93 39.49 -16.95
CA ILE A 266 10.29 38.88 -18.12
C ILE A 266 10.92 37.53 -18.51
N LYS A 267 12.23 37.37 -18.31
CA LYS A 267 12.94 36.11 -18.57
C LYS A 267 12.45 34.99 -17.64
N GLN A 268 12.23 35.30 -16.36
CA GLN A 268 11.68 34.36 -15.38
C GLN A 268 10.21 34.01 -15.68
N LEU A 269 9.39 34.99 -16.10
CA LEU A 269 8.01 34.71 -16.53
C LEU A 269 7.95 33.78 -17.76
N LYS A 270 8.88 33.94 -18.73
CA LYS A 270 8.99 33.03 -19.87
C LYS A 270 9.33 31.60 -19.46
N ILE A 271 10.16 31.41 -18.44
CA ILE A 271 10.46 30.08 -17.87
C ILE A 271 9.20 29.45 -17.27
N ILE A 272 8.39 30.22 -16.55
CA ILE A 272 7.12 29.76 -15.99
C ILE A 272 6.11 29.44 -17.09
N LYS A 273 6.01 30.29 -18.12
CA LYS A 273 5.15 30.07 -19.30
C LYS A 273 5.53 28.75 -20.00
N GLN A 274 6.82 28.52 -20.23
CA GLN A 274 7.32 27.27 -20.84
C GLN A 274 6.98 26.02 -20.01
N CYS A 275 7.10 26.11 -18.69
CA CYS A 275 6.77 25.01 -17.76
C CYS A 275 5.36 24.44 -18.00
N PHE A 276 4.37 25.31 -18.22
CA PHE A 276 2.96 24.91 -18.36
C PHE A 276 2.50 24.70 -19.80
N ILE A 277 3.27 25.11 -20.81
CA ILE A 277 2.97 24.80 -22.21
C ILE A 277 3.50 23.42 -22.58
N SER A 278 4.82 23.19 -22.44
CA SER A 278 5.51 22.01 -22.97
C SER A 278 6.05 21.07 -21.90
N GLY A 279 6.10 21.54 -20.65
CA GLY A 279 7.00 21.00 -19.64
C GLY A 279 8.41 21.58 -19.78
N ASN A 280 9.20 21.49 -18.71
CA ASN A 280 10.59 21.92 -18.66
C ASN A 280 11.53 20.70 -18.61
N HIS A 281 12.11 20.36 -19.75
CA HIS A 281 13.27 19.48 -19.86
C HIS A 281 14.50 20.36 -20.02
N ASN A 282 15.61 20.04 -19.38
CA ASN A 282 16.86 20.81 -19.44
C ASN A 282 17.55 20.82 -20.84
N THR A 283 16.77 20.83 -21.93
CA THR A 283 17.18 20.82 -23.33
C THR A 283 16.63 22.05 -24.06
N SER A 284 17.38 22.50 -25.06
CA SER A 284 17.18 23.75 -25.81
C SER A 284 15.75 23.92 -26.35
N GLN A 285 15.25 25.17 -26.26
CA GLN A 285 13.92 25.66 -26.67
C GLN A 285 13.21 24.83 -27.75
N MET A 286 12.05 24.25 -27.40
CA MET A 286 11.13 23.64 -28.34
C MET A 286 10.18 24.72 -28.89
N ASN A 287 10.24 24.99 -30.19
CA ASN A 287 9.27 25.83 -30.88
C ASN A 287 7.99 25.01 -31.16
N LEU A 288 7.03 25.09 -30.24
CA LEU A 288 5.71 24.47 -30.42
C LEU A 288 4.80 25.34 -31.29
N LEU A 289 3.72 24.74 -31.80
CA LEU A 289 2.58 25.50 -32.30
C LEU A 289 2.01 26.35 -31.16
N ASP A 290 1.70 27.61 -31.44
CA ASP A 290 1.34 28.61 -30.41
C ASP A 290 0.06 28.22 -29.62
N ASP A 291 -0.78 27.34 -30.19
CA ASP A 291 -2.02 26.83 -29.56
C ASP A 291 -1.90 25.43 -28.91
N TRP A 292 -0.73 24.77 -28.97
CA TRP A 292 -0.58 23.39 -28.47
C TRP A 292 0.04 23.31 -27.07
N ARG A 293 -0.79 23.03 -26.06
CA ARG A 293 -0.37 22.76 -24.67
C ARG A 293 -0.39 21.25 -24.37
N VAL A 294 0.59 20.76 -23.61
CA VAL A 294 0.65 19.37 -23.15
C VAL A 294 -0.32 19.12 -21.99
N PHE A 295 -0.43 20.09 -21.08
CA PHE A 295 -1.32 20.04 -19.92
C PHE A 295 -2.68 20.67 -20.23
N ASP A 296 -3.75 20.02 -19.80
CA ASP A 296 -5.13 20.50 -19.90
C ASP A 296 -5.79 20.45 -18.51
N PHE A 297 -5.85 21.58 -17.82
CA PHE A 297 -6.37 21.67 -16.45
C PHE A 297 -7.90 21.63 -16.37
N SER A 298 -8.59 21.60 -17.52
CA SER A 298 -10.02 21.26 -17.57
C SER A 298 -10.24 19.77 -17.32
N ILE A 299 -9.26 18.94 -17.69
CA ILE A 299 -9.28 17.48 -17.55
C ILE A 299 -8.56 17.02 -16.28
N ILE A 300 -7.43 17.65 -15.94
CA ILE A 300 -6.68 17.31 -14.72
C ILE A 300 -7.56 17.57 -13.49
N GLN A 301 -7.64 16.57 -12.60
CA GLN A 301 -8.47 16.59 -11.40
C GLN A 301 -7.88 17.49 -10.31
N ILE A 302 -8.74 18.19 -9.57
CA ILE A 302 -8.35 19.13 -8.49
C ILE A 302 -7.62 18.36 -7.37
N GLU A 303 -8.01 17.11 -7.13
CA GLU A 303 -7.43 16.17 -6.18
C GLU A 303 -5.94 15.94 -6.45
N LEU A 304 -5.53 16.03 -7.72
CA LEU A 304 -4.15 15.84 -8.14
C LEU A 304 -3.27 17.06 -7.83
N LEU A 305 -3.87 18.25 -7.65
CA LEU A 305 -3.14 19.49 -7.34
C LEU A 305 -2.40 19.37 -6.00
N SER A 306 -3.09 18.82 -5.00
CA SER A 306 -2.55 18.49 -3.68
C SER A 306 -1.32 17.59 -3.79
N GLU A 307 -1.40 16.52 -4.60
CA GLU A 307 -0.29 15.59 -4.84
C GLU A 307 0.91 16.28 -5.50
N ILE A 308 0.63 17.02 -6.57
CA ILE A 308 1.64 17.69 -7.39
C ILE A 308 2.41 18.69 -6.53
N TYR A 309 1.70 19.50 -5.76
CA TYR A 309 2.30 20.54 -4.94
C TYR A 309 3.10 19.99 -3.75
N GLU A 310 2.56 19.02 -3.00
CA GLU A 310 3.30 18.41 -1.89
C GLU A 310 4.56 17.69 -2.40
N SER A 311 4.44 16.92 -3.49
CA SER A 311 5.58 16.24 -4.11
C SER A 311 6.64 17.24 -4.57
N PHE A 312 6.21 18.38 -5.08
CA PHE A 312 7.08 19.48 -5.50
C PHE A 312 7.81 20.14 -4.32
N LEU A 313 7.09 20.48 -3.23
CA LEU A 313 7.68 21.07 -2.03
C LEU A 313 8.74 20.15 -1.40
N PHE A 314 8.41 18.87 -1.17
CA PHE A 314 9.33 17.95 -0.50
C PHE A 314 10.59 17.64 -1.32
N LYS A 315 10.51 17.70 -2.65
CA LYS A 315 11.68 17.48 -3.52
C LYS A 315 12.56 18.72 -3.61
N THR A 316 11.99 19.92 -3.51
CA THR A 316 12.75 21.18 -3.59
C THR A 316 13.28 21.65 -2.24
N ASP A 317 12.68 21.20 -1.13
CA ASP A 317 13.19 21.35 0.24
C ASP A 317 13.10 20.02 1.02
N PRO A 318 14.13 19.16 0.94
CA PRO A 318 14.16 17.87 1.62
C PRO A 318 14.17 17.95 3.16
N SER A 319 14.49 19.11 3.73
CA SER A 319 14.50 19.30 5.19
C SER A 319 13.09 19.28 5.76
N LEU A 320 12.12 19.82 5.01
CA LEU A 320 10.71 19.81 5.37
C LEU A 320 10.19 18.40 5.56
N LYS A 321 10.53 17.45 4.68
CA LYS A 321 10.06 16.05 4.76
C LYS A 321 10.53 15.34 6.05
N LYS A 322 11.74 15.62 6.51
CA LYS A 322 12.29 15.02 7.75
C LYS A 322 11.64 15.58 9.00
N ILE A 323 11.39 16.90 9.01
CA ILE A 323 10.84 17.62 10.17
C ILE A 323 9.34 17.38 10.31
N THR A 324 8.61 17.40 9.19
CA THR A 324 7.15 17.26 9.18
C THR A 324 6.71 15.80 9.28
N GLY A 325 7.51 14.84 8.81
CA GLY A 325 7.14 13.42 8.81
C GLY A 325 5.90 13.08 7.95
N THR A 326 5.41 14.04 7.17
CA THR A 326 4.18 13.94 6.37
C THR A 326 4.45 13.28 5.02
N TYR A 327 3.58 12.35 4.65
CA TYR A 327 3.55 11.72 3.33
C TYR A 327 2.19 12.01 2.69
N TYR A 328 2.20 12.29 1.39
CA TYR A 328 0.96 12.44 0.61
C TYR A 328 0.06 11.22 0.79
N THR A 329 -1.22 11.47 1.07
CA THR A 329 -2.25 10.44 1.23
C THR A 329 -2.88 10.13 -0.14
N PRO A 330 -2.78 8.90 -0.65
CA PRO A 330 -3.35 8.57 -1.94
C PRO A 330 -4.88 8.76 -2.01
N PRO A 331 -5.45 9.23 -3.13
CA PRO A 331 -6.89 9.50 -3.24
C PRO A 331 -7.76 8.27 -2.98
N SER A 332 -7.31 7.09 -3.40
CA SER A 332 -8.00 5.81 -3.12
C SER A 332 -8.15 5.52 -1.63
N LEU A 333 -7.16 5.90 -0.82
CA LEU A 333 -7.19 5.71 0.63
C LEU A 333 -8.10 6.72 1.33
N VAL A 334 -8.12 7.96 0.84
CA VAL A 334 -9.04 9.01 1.29
C VAL A 334 -10.48 8.59 1.01
N GLU A 335 -10.74 8.13 -0.21
CA GLU A 335 -12.05 7.62 -0.62
C GLU A 335 -12.48 6.43 0.25
N PHE A 336 -11.58 5.49 0.51
CA PHE A 336 -11.84 4.34 1.38
C PHE A 336 -12.30 4.75 2.77
N ILE A 337 -11.58 5.66 3.42
CA ILE A 337 -11.93 6.15 4.77
C ILE A 337 -13.29 6.86 4.75
N LEU A 338 -13.49 7.73 3.76
CA LEU A 338 -14.72 8.50 3.65
C LEU A 338 -15.93 7.67 3.21
N ASN A 339 -15.76 6.57 2.48
CA ASN A 339 -16.88 5.66 2.18
C ASN A 339 -17.39 4.97 3.44
N GLN A 340 -16.52 4.72 4.42
CA GLN A 340 -16.89 4.12 5.71
C GLN A 340 -17.60 5.11 6.66
N LYS A 341 -17.26 6.41 6.62
CA LYS A 341 -17.77 7.40 7.59
C LYS A 341 -18.60 8.55 7.01
N LEU A 342 -18.51 8.78 5.71
CA LEU A 342 -19.24 9.81 4.97
C LEU A 342 -19.76 9.31 3.60
N PRO A 343 -20.48 8.18 3.51
CA PRO A 343 -21.00 7.64 2.25
C PRO A 343 -21.97 8.58 1.53
N ILE A 344 -22.17 8.43 0.22
CA ILE A 344 -22.98 9.36 -0.61
C ILE A 344 -24.14 8.72 -1.38
N ASN A 345 -24.49 7.46 -1.07
CA ASN A 345 -25.62 6.79 -1.71
C ASN A 345 -26.93 7.59 -1.50
N ASN A 346 -27.94 7.38 -2.35
CA ASN A 346 -29.16 8.22 -2.39
C ASN A 346 -29.93 8.31 -1.05
N SER A 347 -29.74 7.34 -0.14
CA SER A 347 -30.34 7.37 1.20
C SER A 347 -29.66 8.36 2.15
N GLN A 348 -28.43 8.79 1.84
CA GLN A 348 -27.63 9.70 2.66
C GLN A 348 -28.04 11.15 2.39
N THR A 349 -28.75 11.74 3.35
CA THR A 349 -29.30 13.11 3.27
C THR A 349 -28.76 14.06 4.34
N ASN A 350 -28.04 13.56 5.35
CA ASN A 350 -27.43 14.41 6.38
C ASN A 350 -26.13 15.04 5.87
N TYR A 351 -26.21 16.31 5.47
CA TYR A 351 -25.09 17.13 4.99
C TYR A 351 -24.51 18.10 6.04
N ASN A 352 -25.12 18.22 7.22
CA ASN A 352 -24.65 19.12 8.28
C ASN A 352 -23.79 18.34 9.27
N ILE A 353 -22.55 18.07 8.87
CA ILE A 353 -21.57 17.26 9.60
C ILE A 353 -20.27 18.04 9.64
N LYS A 354 -19.81 18.44 10.82
CA LYS A 354 -18.53 19.14 10.99
C LYS A 354 -17.37 18.15 10.91
N VAL A 355 -16.63 18.24 9.81
CA VAL A 355 -15.46 17.43 9.52
C VAL A 355 -14.17 18.21 9.81
N LEU A 356 -13.28 17.60 10.58
CA LEU A 356 -11.93 18.11 10.85
C LEU A 356 -10.86 17.16 10.30
N ASP A 357 -9.86 17.71 9.61
CA ASP A 357 -8.55 17.07 9.47
C ASP A 357 -7.51 17.75 10.39
N PRO A 358 -7.00 17.04 11.41
CA PRO A 358 -6.13 17.62 12.42
C PRO A 358 -4.68 17.83 11.92
N THR A 359 -4.36 17.38 10.71
CA THR A 359 -3.04 17.51 10.06
C THR A 359 -3.26 17.61 8.55
N CYS A 360 -4.00 18.63 8.13
CA CYS A 360 -4.69 18.60 6.84
C CYS A 360 -3.76 18.67 5.62
N GLY A 361 -2.48 19.04 5.78
CA GLY A 361 -1.55 19.17 4.67
C GLY A 361 -2.13 20.07 3.58
N SER A 362 -2.12 19.58 2.33
CA SER A 362 -2.74 20.23 1.17
C SER A 362 -4.26 20.08 1.05
N GLY A 363 -4.94 19.46 2.03
CA GLY A 363 -6.39 19.51 2.18
C GLY A 363 -7.21 18.44 1.45
N ILE A 364 -6.60 17.32 1.02
CA ILE A 364 -7.31 16.30 0.23
C ILE A 364 -8.55 15.72 0.95
N PHE A 365 -8.45 15.39 2.25
CA PHE A 365 -9.62 14.92 3.03
C PHE A 365 -10.71 15.98 3.13
N LEU A 366 -10.34 17.26 3.22
CA LEU A 366 -11.27 18.37 3.34
C LEU A 366 -12.05 18.60 2.05
N VAL A 367 -11.35 18.60 0.91
CA VAL A 367 -11.94 18.72 -0.43
C VAL A 367 -12.91 17.58 -0.70
N GLU A 368 -12.47 16.35 -0.42
CA GLU A 368 -13.26 15.15 -0.63
C GLU A 368 -14.47 15.06 0.31
N SER A 369 -14.36 15.57 1.53
CA SER A 369 -15.49 15.70 2.44
C SER A 369 -16.48 16.76 1.96
N PHE A 370 -16.00 17.93 1.53
CA PHE A 370 -16.85 18.99 1.00
C PHE A 370 -17.69 18.52 -0.19
N LYS A 371 -17.08 17.83 -1.17
CA LYS A 371 -17.80 17.26 -2.32
C LYS A 371 -18.90 16.28 -1.90
N ARG A 372 -18.64 15.45 -0.87
CA ARG A 372 -19.63 14.50 -0.34
C ARG A 372 -20.78 15.21 0.37
N LEU A 373 -20.51 16.27 1.13
CA LEU A 373 -21.56 17.07 1.77
C LEU A 373 -22.42 17.79 0.73
N VAL A 374 -21.83 18.34 -0.34
CA VAL A 374 -22.58 18.88 -1.48
C VAL A 374 -23.49 17.80 -2.05
N LYS A 375 -22.99 16.60 -2.32
CA LYS A 375 -23.80 15.51 -2.86
C LYS A 375 -24.94 15.10 -1.92
N ARG A 376 -24.71 15.04 -0.61
CA ARG A 376 -25.78 14.76 0.37
C ARG A 376 -26.82 15.89 0.45
N TYR A 377 -26.41 17.14 0.24
CA TYR A 377 -27.33 18.27 0.09
C TYR A 377 -28.23 18.07 -1.13
N GLU A 378 -27.63 17.72 -2.27
CA GLU A 378 -28.34 17.45 -3.52
C GLU A 378 -29.32 16.28 -3.36
N ASN A 379 -28.92 15.19 -2.67
CA ASN A 379 -29.79 14.06 -2.37
C ASN A 379 -30.99 14.46 -1.50
N LYS A 380 -30.78 15.33 -0.51
CA LYS A 380 -31.85 15.79 0.39
C LYS A 380 -32.87 16.70 -0.29
N HIS A 381 -32.43 17.54 -1.23
CA HIS A 381 -33.28 18.53 -1.90
C HIS A 381 -33.72 18.11 -3.31
N ASN A 382 -33.15 17.03 -3.84
CA ASN A 382 -33.35 16.55 -5.21
C ASN A 382 -33.07 17.63 -6.28
N GLU A 383 -32.09 18.49 -6.01
CA GLU A 383 -31.64 19.57 -6.91
C GLU A 383 -30.12 19.65 -6.93
N LYS A 384 -29.52 20.09 -8.04
CA LYS A 384 -28.09 20.36 -8.11
C LYS A 384 -27.76 21.65 -7.35
N LEU A 385 -26.71 21.61 -6.52
CA LEU A 385 -26.31 22.77 -5.73
C LEU A 385 -25.31 23.64 -6.51
N THR A 386 -25.80 24.73 -7.10
CA THR A 386 -24.98 25.69 -7.86
C THR A 386 -24.94 27.10 -7.25
N ASP A 387 -25.73 27.34 -6.20
CA ASP A 387 -25.81 28.64 -5.55
C ASP A 387 -24.54 28.94 -4.72
N PHE A 388 -23.94 30.10 -4.97
CA PHE A 388 -22.68 30.50 -4.35
C PHE A 388 -22.78 30.62 -2.82
N ASN A 389 -23.86 31.21 -2.31
CA ASN A 389 -23.99 31.49 -0.88
C ASN A 389 -24.23 30.20 -0.08
N LYS A 390 -25.07 29.31 -0.60
CA LYS A 390 -25.29 27.98 -0.01
C LYS A 390 -24.01 27.13 -0.04
N LEU A 391 -23.25 27.13 -1.14
CA LEU A 391 -21.97 26.42 -1.22
C LEU A 391 -20.95 26.99 -0.23
N LYS A 392 -20.89 28.32 -0.10
CA LYS A 392 -20.04 29.03 0.84
C LYS A 392 -20.41 28.70 2.28
N GLU A 393 -21.70 28.72 2.64
CA GLU A 393 -22.21 28.34 3.96
C GLU A 393 -21.86 26.89 4.29
N LEU A 394 -22.15 25.96 3.37
CA LEU A 394 -21.83 24.55 3.55
C LEU A 394 -20.33 24.33 3.80
N LEU A 395 -19.46 25.04 3.06
CA LEU A 395 -18.02 25.00 3.25
C LEU A 395 -17.61 25.58 4.62
N THR A 396 -18.10 26.76 4.98
CA THR A 396 -17.68 27.46 6.21
C THR A 396 -18.18 26.81 7.48
N ASP A 397 -19.32 26.12 7.42
CA ASP A 397 -19.97 25.59 8.62
C ASP A 397 -19.51 24.16 8.94
N ASN A 398 -18.99 23.44 7.94
CA ASN A 398 -18.73 22.00 8.05
C ASN A 398 -17.28 21.57 7.80
N ILE A 399 -16.43 22.39 7.16
CA ILE A 399 -15.09 21.95 6.75
C ILE A 399 -14.00 22.69 7.51
N PHE A 400 -13.19 21.93 8.26
CA PHE A 400 -12.16 22.47 9.15
C PHE A 400 -10.84 21.72 9.02
N GLY A 401 -9.71 22.41 9.17
CA GLY A 401 -8.38 21.82 9.05
C GLY A 401 -7.37 22.48 9.98
N ILE A 402 -6.39 21.72 10.48
CA ILE A 402 -5.23 22.25 11.20
C ILE A 402 -3.96 21.80 10.47
N GLU A 403 -3.05 22.72 10.23
CA GLU A 403 -1.75 22.44 9.60
C GLU A 403 -0.68 23.35 10.20
N ILE A 404 0.51 22.83 10.44
CA ILE A 404 1.61 23.64 11.01
C ILE A 404 2.34 24.45 9.93
N HIS A 405 2.35 23.98 8.69
CA HIS A 405 3.11 24.58 7.59
C HIS A 405 2.30 25.66 6.83
N PRO A 406 2.77 26.93 6.81
CA PRO A 406 2.02 28.05 6.22
C PRO A 406 1.75 27.94 4.71
N GLN A 407 2.58 27.23 3.94
CA GLN A 407 2.30 27.03 2.51
C GLN A 407 1.29 25.90 2.27
N ALA A 408 1.30 24.86 3.10
CA ALA A 408 0.40 23.72 2.92
C ALA A 408 -1.05 24.14 3.22
N ILE A 409 -1.28 24.89 4.30
CA ILE A 409 -2.60 25.45 4.63
C ILE A 409 -3.13 26.39 3.51
N LYS A 410 -2.24 27.11 2.80
CA LYS A 410 -2.62 27.93 1.63
C LYS A 410 -3.09 27.06 0.46
N VAL A 411 -2.43 25.91 0.23
CA VAL A 411 -2.86 24.94 -0.79
C VAL A 411 -4.17 24.25 -0.43
N ALA A 412 -4.41 23.95 0.86
CA ALA A 412 -5.71 23.45 1.32
C ALA A 412 -6.83 24.46 1.02
N ALA A 413 -6.60 25.74 1.33
CA ALA A 413 -7.56 26.81 0.99
C ALA A 413 -7.82 26.90 -0.52
N PHE A 414 -6.75 26.83 -1.34
CA PHE A 414 -6.88 26.84 -2.79
C PHE A 414 -7.72 25.69 -3.33
N SER A 415 -7.45 24.48 -2.85
CA SER A 415 -8.13 23.28 -3.34
C SER A 415 -9.62 23.31 -2.96
N LEU A 416 -9.97 23.85 -1.78
CA LEU A 416 -11.36 24.09 -1.38
C LEU A 416 -12.04 25.16 -2.23
N TYR A 417 -11.36 26.26 -2.57
CA TYR A 417 -11.93 27.26 -3.48
C TYR A 417 -12.18 26.68 -4.87
N LEU A 418 -11.24 25.92 -5.44
CA LEU A 418 -11.45 25.25 -6.72
C LEU A 418 -12.64 24.30 -6.67
N ALA A 419 -12.76 23.51 -5.60
CA ALA A 419 -13.88 22.59 -5.42
C ALA A 419 -15.23 23.33 -5.32
N LEU A 420 -15.28 24.50 -4.69
CA LEU A 420 -16.47 25.36 -4.64
C LEU A 420 -16.78 25.96 -6.02
N LEU A 421 -15.79 26.57 -6.68
CA LEU A 421 -15.96 27.25 -7.97
C LEU A 421 -16.40 26.26 -9.07
N ASP A 422 -15.93 25.02 -9.02
CA ASP A 422 -16.30 24.00 -10.01
C ASP A 422 -17.79 23.62 -9.97
N LYS A 423 -18.50 23.92 -8.86
CA LYS A 423 -19.94 23.71 -8.71
C LYS A 423 -20.81 24.87 -9.19
N LEU A 424 -20.23 26.05 -9.45
CA LEU A 424 -20.98 27.25 -9.81
C LEU A 424 -21.51 27.19 -11.25
N ASN A 425 -22.65 27.84 -11.47
CA ASN A 425 -23.21 28.07 -12.80
C ASN A 425 -23.92 29.44 -12.84
N PRO A 426 -23.40 30.45 -13.56
CA PRO A 426 -22.18 30.45 -14.35
C PRO A 426 -20.91 30.39 -13.48
N LYS A 427 -19.86 29.74 -13.97
CA LYS A 427 -18.58 29.59 -13.24
C LYS A 427 -17.84 30.90 -12.98
N THR A 428 -18.16 31.96 -13.73
CA THR A 428 -17.52 33.29 -13.62
C THR A 428 -18.13 34.18 -12.53
N ILE A 429 -19.19 33.75 -11.83
CA ILE A 429 -19.93 34.59 -10.88
C ILE A 429 -19.06 35.20 -9.75
N TRP A 430 -17.98 34.53 -9.35
CA TRP A 430 -17.03 35.00 -8.34
C TRP A 430 -16.25 36.27 -8.75
N GLN A 431 -16.23 36.59 -10.05
CA GLN A 431 -15.63 37.82 -10.57
C GLN A 431 -16.48 39.06 -10.24
N ASN A 432 -17.73 38.88 -9.78
CA ASN A 432 -18.50 39.98 -9.22
C ASN A 432 -18.01 40.30 -7.79
N LYS A 433 -17.84 41.58 -7.48
CA LYS A 433 -17.43 42.07 -6.15
C LYS A 433 -18.36 41.65 -5.02
N ASP A 434 -19.62 41.32 -5.31
CA ASP A 434 -20.59 40.85 -4.32
C ASP A 434 -20.41 39.36 -3.96
N HIS A 435 -19.73 38.59 -4.82
CA HIS A 435 -19.54 37.14 -4.66
C HIS A 435 -18.10 36.81 -4.26
N ARG A 436 -17.63 37.44 -3.18
CA ARG A 436 -16.32 37.15 -2.60
C ARG A 436 -16.33 35.81 -1.87
N LEU A 437 -15.27 35.03 -2.11
CA LEU A 437 -15.02 33.77 -1.40
C LEU A 437 -14.92 33.99 0.12
N PRO A 438 -15.01 32.95 0.96
CA PRO A 438 -14.86 33.11 2.41
C PRO A 438 -13.41 33.38 2.82
N ASN A 439 -13.21 33.93 4.02
CA ASN A 439 -11.88 33.95 4.65
C ASN A 439 -11.68 32.63 5.38
N LEU A 440 -10.91 31.70 4.81
CA LEU A 440 -10.72 30.37 5.41
C LEU A 440 -9.55 30.31 6.40
N ILE A 441 -8.43 30.95 6.06
CA ILE A 441 -7.15 30.78 6.76
C ILE A 441 -7.09 31.61 8.04
N ASN A 442 -6.70 30.96 9.12
CA ASN A 442 -6.37 31.54 10.41
C ASN A 442 -4.87 31.35 10.72
N ASN A 443 -4.05 32.36 10.42
CA ASN A 443 -2.63 32.39 10.74
C ASN A 443 -2.23 33.77 11.33
N PRO A 444 -2.16 33.90 12.67
CA PRO A 444 -1.72 35.10 13.37
C PRO A 444 -0.27 35.48 13.07
N ASN A 445 0.56 34.52 12.66
CA ASN A 445 1.96 34.77 12.31
C ASN A 445 2.13 35.31 10.90
N ASP A 446 1.10 35.25 10.05
CA ASP A 446 1.11 35.82 8.70
C ASP A 446 0.45 37.20 8.70
N LEU A 447 1.28 38.24 8.85
CA LEU A 447 0.86 39.65 8.87
C LEU A 447 0.27 40.12 7.52
N THR A 448 0.42 39.34 6.46
CA THR A 448 -0.18 39.68 5.15
C THR A 448 -1.68 39.37 5.11
N ILE A 449 -2.19 38.57 6.05
CA ILE A 449 -3.62 38.22 6.14
C ILE A 449 -4.38 39.36 6.83
N LYS A 450 -5.10 40.15 6.02
CA LYS A 450 -5.91 41.29 6.49
C LYS A 450 -7.08 40.88 7.39
N LYS A 451 -7.69 39.72 7.13
CA LYS A 451 -8.84 39.19 7.88
C LYS A 451 -8.68 37.69 8.12
N GLN A 452 -8.67 37.31 9.39
CA GLN A 452 -8.53 35.92 9.81
C GLN A 452 -9.84 35.13 9.57
N GLY A 453 -9.70 33.89 9.11
CA GLY A 453 -10.78 32.92 8.98
C GLY A 453 -11.00 32.06 10.22
N ASN A 454 -11.94 31.11 10.15
CA ASN A 454 -12.27 30.18 11.25
C ASN A 454 -12.33 28.70 10.81
N ASN A 455 -11.78 28.37 9.64
CA ASN A 455 -11.86 27.04 9.06
C ASN A 455 -10.51 26.33 9.04
N LEU A 456 -9.47 27.01 8.56
CA LEU A 456 -8.15 26.45 8.32
C LEU A 456 -7.12 27.09 9.24
N PHE A 457 -6.73 26.38 10.30
CA PHE A 457 -5.88 26.90 11.37
C PHE A 457 -4.42 26.55 11.14
N CYS A 458 -3.56 27.57 10.96
CA CYS A 458 -2.12 27.39 10.89
C CYS A 458 -1.54 27.27 12.31
N ARG A 459 -1.56 26.09 12.92
CA ARG A 459 -1.18 25.83 14.33
C ARG A 459 -0.50 24.48 14.51
N ASP A 460 0.16 24.29 15.64
CA ASP A 460 0.46 22.96 16.15
C ASP A 460 -0.80 22.39 16.81
N THR A 461 -1.35 21.31 16.25
CA THR A 461 -2.54 20.60 16.74
C THR A 461 -2.43 20.13 18.18
N ILE A 462 -1.20 19.83 18.63
CA ILE A 462 -0.94 19.24 19.95
C ILE A 462 -0.98 20.30 21.05
N GLU A 463 -0.76 21.57 20.71
CA GLU A 463 -0.94 22.70 21.64
C GLU A 463 -2.40 22.88 22.07
N ASP A 464 -2.60 23.70 23.10
CA ASP A 464 -3.92 23.98 23.65
C ASP A 464 -4.63 25.09 22.86
N ASN A 465 -5.17 24.69 21.71
CA ASN A 465 -6.00 25.54 20.85
C ASN A 465 -7.46 25.55 21.34
N ILE A 466 -7.75 26.32 22.40
CA ILE A 466 -9.06 26.37 23.06
C ILE A 466 -10.17 26.81 22.11
N GLU A 467 -9.88 27.74 21.19
CA GLU A 467 -10.83 28.22 20.18
C GLU A 467 -11.27 27.11 19.23
N ILE A 468 -10.38 26.17 18.90
CA ILE A 468 -10.67 25.06 18.00
C ILE A 468 -11.44 23.96 18.75
N GLN A 469 -11.05 23.66 19.99
CA GLN A 469 -11.72 22.65 20.83
C GLN A 469 -13.20 22.99 21.08
N LYS A 470 -13.54 24.27 21.19
CA LYS A 470 -14.92 24.74 21.36
C LYS A 470 -15.83 24.48 20.16
N LEU A 471 -15.28 24.26 18.97
CA LEU A 471 -16.09 24.05 17.76
C LEU A 471 -16.80 22.69 17.77
N SER A 472 -16.22 21.69 18.46
CA SER A 472 -16.65 20.29 18.56
C SER A 472 -17.00 19.66 17.21
N PHE A 473 -16.22 18.67 16.79
CA PHE A 473 -16.39 18.04 15.47
C PHE A 473 -17.18 16.74 15.55
N ASP A 474 -17.94 16.45 14.49
CA ASP A 474 -18.73 15.22 14.36
C ASP A 474 -17.90 14.09 13.76
N LEU A 475 -16.92 14.45 12.91
CA LEU A 475 -16.03 13.51 12.23
C LEU A 475 -14.60 14.05 12.18
N ILE A 476 -13.63 13.25 12.60
CA ILE A 476 -12.20 13.52 12.41
C ILE A 476 -11.61 12.50 11.44
N VAL A 477 -11.04 12.96 10.34
CA VAL A 477 -10.38 12.14 9.31
C VAL A 477 -9.03 12.74 8.95
N GLY A 478 -8.02 11.92 8.64
CA GLY A 478 -6.72 12.48 8.28
C GLY A 478 -5.57 11.49 8.32
N ASN A 479 -4.39 11.99 7.95
CA ASN A 479 -3.12 11.26 7.94
C ASN A 479 -2.08 11.98 8.82
N PRO A 480 -2.04 11.71 10.14
CA PRO A 480 -1.08 12.33 11.03
C PRO A 480 0.38 11.92 10.71
N PRO A 481 1.37 12.73 11.10
CA PRO A 481 2.78 12.50 10.74
C PRO A 481 3.40 11.28 11.40
N PHE A 482 4.32 10.62 10.68
CA PHE A 482 5.08 9.46 11.18
C PHE A 482 6.54 9.81 11.47
N GLY A 483 7.09 9.22 12.54
CA GLY A 483 8.51 9.36 12.85
C GLY A 483 8.84 9.13 14.32
N THR A 484 10.05 8.63 14.57
CA THR A 484 10.61 8.43 15.92
C THR A 484 11.87 9.24 16.18
N SER A 485 12.43 9.87 15.15
CA SER A 485 13.60 10.76 15.22
C SER A 485 13.16 12.22 15.27
N GLU A 486 13.90 13.06 16.01
CA GLU A 486 13.78 14.53 15.95
C GLU A 486 12.37 15.07 16.28
N LEU A 487 11.67 14.45 17.24
CA LEU A 487 10.38 14.95 17.73
C LEU A 487 10.51 16.40 18.22
N SER A 488 9.53 17.23 17.87
CA SER A 488 9.43 18.60 18.39
C SER A 488 9.31 18.59 19.93
N ASN A 489 9.67 19.71 20.56
CA ASN A 489 9.54 19.87 22.01
C ASN A 489 8.10 19.65 22.49
N THR A 490 7.10 20.10 21.70
CA THR A 490 5.68 19.94 21.99
C THR A 490 5.28 18.46 22.01
N LEU A 491 5.61 17.72 20.95
CA LEU A 491 5.35 16.27 20.86
C LEU A 491 6.05 15.50 21.98
N SER A 492 7.33 15.84 22.24
CA SER A 492 8.11 15.19 23.28
C SER A 492 7.50 15.41 24.67
N LYS A 493 7.08 16.64 25.01
CA LYS A 493 6.38 16.96 26.26
C LYS A 493 5.06 16.20 26.36
N TYR A 494 4.28 16.12 25.28
CA TYR A 494 3.02 15.39 25.26
C TYR A 494 3.21 13.90 25.53
N CYS A 495 4.14 13.24 24.81
CA CYS A 495 4.46 11.83 25.06
C CYS A 495 4.92 11.58 26.50
N ASN A 496 5.73 12.49 27.09
CA ASN A 496 6.15 12.37 28.49
C ASN A 496 4.97 12.50 29.45
N LYS A 497 4.06 13.45 29.21
CA LYS A 497 2.87 13.68 30.06
C LYS A 497 2.01 12.43 30.20
N PHE A 498 1.85 11.67 29.12
CA PHE A 498 1.01 10.47 29.08
C PHE A 498 1.80 9.15 29.12
N ASN A 499 3.12 9.20 29.33
CA ASN A 499 4.02 8.05 29.29
C ASN A 499 3.91 7.22 27.99
N PHE A 500 3.70 7.88 26.86
CA PHE A 500 3.66 7.25 25.54
C PHE A 500 5.05 7.13 24.94
N ALA A 501 5.19 6.22 23.96
CA ALA A 501 6.40 6.12 23.16
C ALA A 501 6.66 7.43 22.39
N LYS A 502 7.94 7.68 22.08
CA LYS A 502 8.38 8.83 21.28
C LYS A 502 8.13 8.59 19.79
N GLU A 503 6.85 8.54 19.42
CA GLU A 503 6.41 8.44 18.03
C GLU A 503 5.40 9.54 17.71
N MET A 504 5.62 10.24 16.59
CA MET A 504 4.91 11.48 16.22
C MET A 504 3.39 11.31 16.16
N VAL A 505 2.88 10.15 15.72
CA VAL A 505 1.44 9.92 15.48
C VAL A 505 0.62 9.77 16.78
N LEU A 506 1.24 9.28 17.88
CA LEU A 506 0.50 8.94 19.12
C LEU A 506 -0.21 10.14 19.75
N PRO A 507 0.43 11.32 19.89
CA PRO A 507 -0.25 12.52 20.38
C PRO A 507 -1.48 12.92 19.55
N PHE A 508 -1.47 12.75 18.23
CA PHE A 508 -2.59 13.14 17.37
C PHE A 508 -3.80 12.23 17.55
N LEU A 509 -3.57 10.91 17.58
CA LEU A 509 -4.62 9.93 17.92
C LEU A 509 -5.23 10.24 19.29
N HIS A 510 -4.40 10.53 20.29
CA HIS A 510 -4.89 10.88 21.62
C HIS A 510 -5.65 12.21 21.66
N LYS A 511 -5.13 13.26 21.00
CA LYS A 511 -5.75 14.59 20.97
C LYS A 511 -7.08 14.61 20.21
N ALA A 512 -7.26 13.76 19.20
CA ALA A 512 -8.49 13.69 18.41
C ALA A 512 -9.76 13.50 19.27
N ILE A 513 -9.68 12.70 20.35
CA ILE A 513 -10.79 12.52 21.29
C ILE A 513 -11.22 13.84 21.96
N SER A 514 -10.28 14.74 22.25
CA SER A 514 -10.62 16.05 22.85
C SER A 514 -11.26 17.01 21.84
N LEU A 515 -11.02 16.81 20.54
CA LEU A 515 -11.58 17.62 19.46
C LEU A 515 -12.95 17.08 19.00
N SER A 516 -13.19 15.77 19.18
CA SER A 516 -14.43 15.08 18.83
C SER A 516 -14.90 14.20 20.01
N PRO A 517 -15.44 14.80 21.09
CA PRO A 517 -15.83 14.05 22.28
C PRO A 517 -17.05 13.13 22.04
N ASN A 518 -17.91 13.49 21.09
CA ASN A 518 -19.14 12.76 20.76
C ASN A 518 -19.18 12.25 19.31
N GLY A 519 -18.15 12.56 18.52
CA GLY A 519 -18.10 12.19 17.11
C GLY A 519 -17.23 10.97 16.84
N GLU A 520 -17.10 10.66 15.56
CA GLU A 520 -16.34 9.51 15.06
C GLU A 520 -14.95 9.95 14.60
N ILE A 521 -13.98 9.05 14.71
CA ILE A 521 -12.58 9.31 14.33
C ILE A 521 -12.08 8.19 13.43
N ALA A 522 -11.47 8.55 12.31
CA ALA A 522 -10.80 7.63 11.40
C ALA A 522 -9.42 8.18 11.00
N LEU A 523 -8.35 7.65 11.59
CA LEU A 523 -6.99 8.15 11.38
C LEU A 523 -6.03 7.04 10.91
N ILE A 524 -5.06 7.43 10.09
CA ILE A 524 -3.98 6.56 9.65
C ILE A 524 -2.87 6.53 10.71
N PHE A 525 -2.28 5.37 10.96
CA PHE A 525 -1.20 5.21 11.93
C PHE A 525 -0.18 4.14 11.54
N ASN A 526 0.98 4.13 12.21
CA ASN A 526 2.00 3.09 12.02
C ASN A 526 1.56 1.78 12.68
N THR A 527 1.52 0.69 11.92
CA THR A 527 1.07 -0.64 12.38
C THR A 527 1.85 -1.13 13.61
N LYS A 528 3.11 -0.72 13.78
CA LYS A 528 3.92 -1.09 14.95
C LYS A 528 3.31 -0.67 16.29
N ILE A 529 2.40 0.29 16.30
CA ILE A 529 1.67 0.67 17.51
C ILE A 529 0.86 -0.50 18.07
N LEU A 530 0.40 -1.43 17.22
CA LEU A 530 -0.31 -2.63 17.65
C LEU A 530 0.61 -3.73 18.19
N THR A 531 1.88 -3.79 17.77
CA THR A 531 2.74 -4.97 18.00
C THR A 531 4.01 -4.70 18.80
N ASN A 532 4.42 -3.44 18.95
CA ASN A 532 5.61 -3.07 19.70
C ASN A 532 5.40 -3.27 21.21
N THR A 533 6.35 -3.90 21.87
CA THR A 533 6.27 -4.26 23.29
C THR A 533 6.98 -3.30 24.23
N ASN A 534 7.57 -2.21 23.72
CA ASN A 534 8.10 -1.17 24.60
C ASN A 534 6.96 -0.54 25.42
N ILE A 535 7.23 -0.26 26.70
CA ILE A 535 6.26 0.24 27.68
C ILE A 535 5.46 1.44 27.19
N GLY A 536 6.06 2.36 26.43
CA GLY A 536 5.36 3.52 25.90
C GLY A 536 4.25 3.17 24.90
N TYR A 537 4.41 2.10 24.12
CA TYR A 537 3.37 1.60 23.21
C TYR A 537 2.31 0.79 23.97
N LEU A 538 2.71 0.04 25.01
CA LEU A 538 1.79 -0.67 25.89
C LEU A 538 0.82 0.31 26.57
N ASN A 539 1.34 1.42 27.12
CA ASN A 539 0.55 2.47 27.74
C ASN A 539 -0.45 3.10 26.75
N PHE A 540 -0.01 3.36 25.51
CA PHE A 540 -0.89 3.89 24.48
C PHE A 540 -2.01 2.90 24.11
N ARG A 541 -1.69 1.61 23.91
CA ARG A 541 -2.70 0.58 23.65
C ARG A 541 -3.68 0.44 24.81
N ASN A 542 -3.18 0.50 26.04
CA ASN A 542 -4.03 0.46 27.23
C ASN A 542 -5.08 1.58 27.18
N TRP A 543 -4.66 2.82 26.93
CA TRP A 543 -5.59 3.94 26.71
C TRP A 543 -6.56 3.67 25.54
N LEU A 544 -6.02 3.32 24.37
CA LEU A 544 -6.80 3.21 23.14
C LEU A 544 -7.93 2.16 23.25
N PHE A 545 -7.65 1.01 23.84
CA PHE A 545 -8.60 -0.11 23.88
C PHE A 545 -9.43 -0.18 25.17
N ASN A 546 -9.03 0.50 26.25
CA ASN A 546 -9.79 0.54 27.51
C ASN A 546 -10.58 1.83 27.71
N GLU A 547 -10.12 2.96 27.16
CA GLU A 547 -10.77 4.26 27.35
C GLU A 547 -11.51 4.78 26.12
N CYS A 548 -11.40 4.08 24.98
CA CYS A 548 -12.11 4.41 23.75
C CYS A 548 -12.85 3.17 23.22
N TYR A 549 -13.86 3.40 22.39
CA TYR A 549 -14.50 2.36 21.61
C TYR A 549 -13.85 2.28 20.24
N VAL A 550 -13.04 1.24 20.02
CA VAL A 550 -12.50 0.91 18.69
C VAL A 550 -13.47 -0.01 17.97
N GLU A 551 -13.96 0.42 16.81
CA GLU A 551 -14.93 -0.31 15.98
C GLU A 551 -14.18 -1.30 15.08
N LYS A 552 -13.23 -0.79 14.28
CA LYS A 552 -12.50 -1.59 13.31
C LYS A 552 -11.09 -1.06 13.03
N ILE A 553 -10.20 -1.95 12.61
CA ILE A 553 -8.84 -1.62 12.17
C ILE A 553 -8.54 -2.30 10.84
N PHE A 554 -8.01 -1.55 9.88
CA PHE A 554 -7.44 -2.08 8.64
C PHE A 554 -5.92 -2.03 8.73
N ASN A 555 -5.26 -3.17 8.62
CA ASN A 555 -3.82 -3.31 8.62
C ASN A 555 -3.28 -3.52 7.20
N PHE A 556 -2.59 -2.50 6.67
CA PHE A 556 -1.97 -2.51 5.35
C PHE A 556 -0.45 -2.69 5.41
N SER A 557 0.11 -3.21 6.52
CA SER A 557 1.56 -3.39 6.68
C SER A 557 2.20 -4.38 5.71
N ILE A 558 1.42 -5.30 5.15
CA ILE A 558 1.87 -6.19 4.07
C ILE A 558 2.15 -5.40 2.77
N LEU A 559 1.61 -4.17 2.67
CA LEU A 559 1.76 -3.30 1.52
C LEU A 559 3.02 -2.44 1.51
N ARG A 560 3.87 -2.59 2.52
CA ARG A 560 5.16 -1.89 2.57
C ARG A 560 6.08 -2.29 1.41
N ASN A 561 6.88 -1.34 0.94
CA ASN A 561 7.88 -1.56 -0.11
C ASN A 561 7.29 -2.25 -1.37
N ALA A 562 6.03 -1.98 -1.71
CA ALA A 562 5.49 -2.37 -3.01
C ALA A 562 6.42 -1.84 -4.11
N LYS A 563 6.75 -2.69 -5.09
CA LYS A 563 7.69 -2.30 -6.17
C LYS A 563 7.11 -1.10 -6.92
N LYS A 564 7.95 -0.15 -7.36
CA LYS A 564 7.51 1.06 -8.09
C LYS A 564 6.66 0.79 -9.35
N ASN A 565 6.73 -0.43 -9.89
CA ASN A 565 5.99 -0.89 -11.08
C ASN A 565 4.82 -1.86 -10.70
N PHE A 566 4.47 -1.93 -9.42
CA PHE A 566 3.51 -2.87 -8.85
C PHE A 566 2.50 -2.13 -7.98
N GLY A 567 1.21 -2.20 -8.33
CA GLY A 567 0.12 -1.64 -7.52
C GLY A 567 0.14 -0.12 -7.51
N GLY A 568 0.20 0.49 -8.70
CA GLY A 568 0.16 1.92 -8.90
C GLY A 568 -0.78 2.61 -7.91
N GLN A 569 -0.16 3.56 -7.21
CA GLN A 569 -0.80 4.63 -6.45
C GLN A 569 -1.57 4.28 -5.18
N LEU A 570 -1.96 3.05 -4.83
CA LEU A 570 -2.56 2.82 -3.50
C LEU A 570 -1.64 3.25 -2.36
N PHE A 571 -0.33 3.03 -2.55
CA PHE A 571 0.74 3.32 -1.58
C PHE A 571 2.07 3.66 -2.28
N GLY A 572 2.05 4.18 -3.51
CA GLY A 572 3.21 4.25 -4.43
C GLY A 572 4.46 4.98 -3.91
N ASN A 573 4.36 5.69 -2.78
CA ASN A 573 5.48 6.29 -2.05
C ASN A 573 5.51 5.94 -0.54
N ALA A 574 4.58 5.13 -0.03
CA ALA A 574 4.54 4.73 1.37
C ALA A 574 5.61 3.66 1.63
N THR A 575 6.73 4.09 2.21
CA THR A 575 7.83 3.21 2.61
C THR A 575 7.55 2.53 3.96
N GLY A 576 6.50 2.94 4.68
CA GLY A 576 6.18 2.48 6.03
C GLY A 576 4.95 1.57 6.11
N PRO A 577 4.86 0.69 7.12
CA PRO A 577 3.71 -0.19 7.33
C PRO A 577 2.54 0.54 8.00
N ILE A 578 1.53 0.95 7.24
CA ILE A 578 0.40 1.72 7.77
C ILE A 578 -0.80 0.85 8.17
N SER A 579 -1.64 1.39 9.04
CA SER A 579 -2.97 0.90 9.40
C SER A 579 -3.95 2.06 9.49
N ILE A 580 -5.26 1.80 9.40
CA ILE A 580 -6.33 2.77 9.66
C ILE A 580 -7.10 2.28 10.88
N ILE A 581 -7.37 3.18 11.82
CA ILE A 581 -8.21 2.89 12.99
C ILE A 581 -9.48 3.73 12.96
N PHE A 582 -10.61 3.08 13.21
CA PHE A 582 -11.92 3.72 13.38
C PHE A 582 -12.35 3.57 14.83
N TYR A 583 -12.52 4.69 15.52
CA TYR A 583 -12.80 4.71 16.95
C TYR A 583 -13.52 5.99 17.37
N GLN A 584 -14.08 5.97 18.57
CA GLN A 584 -14.75 7.11 19.20
C GLN A 584 -14.58 7.02 20.71
N LYS A 585 -14.92 8.10 21.44
CA LYS A 585 -14.76 8.11 22.90
C LYS A 585 -15.71 7.12 23.58
N HIS A 586 -16.99 7.15 23.23
CA HIS A 586 -18.02 6.29 23.78
C HIS A 586 -18.98 5.83 22.68
N HIS A 587 -19.43 4.58 22.74
CA HIS A 587 -20.46 4.01 21.86
C HIS A 587 -21.62 3.51 22.71
N LYS A 588 -22.86 3.75 22.26
CA LYS A 588 -24.07 3.43 23.04
C LYS A 588 -24.24 1.94 23.28
N GLU A 589 -23.96 1.13 22.25
CA GLU A 589 -24.12 -0.33 22.27
C GLU A 589 -22.81 -0.98 21.80
N PRO A 590 -21.81 -1.13 22.68
CA PRO A 590 -20.50 -1.62 22.26
C PRO A 590 -20.59 -3.11 21.90
N SER A 591 -20.09 -3.49 20.72
CA SER A 591 -19.88 -4.89 20.36
C SER A 591 -18.81 -5.52 21.26
N ASP A 592 -18.95 -6.81 21.58
CA ASP A 592 -17.95 -7.63 22.27
C ASP A 592 -16.72 -7.95 21.39
N LYS A 593 -16.75 -7.58 20.10
CA LYS A 593 -15.68 -7.84 19.13
C LYS A 593 -15.17 -6.55 18.48
N ILE A 594 -13.95 -6.60 17.97
CA ILE A 594 -13.33 -5.58 17.11
C ILE A 594 -13.11 -6.20 15.73
N VAL A 595 -13.55 -5.51 14.68
CA VAL A 595 -13.34 -5.98 13.32
C VAL A 595 -11.91 -5.65 12.88
N TYR A 596 -11.15 -6.65 12.47
CA TYR A 596 -9.76 -6.51 12.08
C TYR A 596 -9.56 -7.05 10.66
N TYR A 597 -9.04 -6.21 9.78
CA TYR A 597 -8.72 -6.58 8.40
C TYR A 597 -7.21 -6.58 8.22
N ALA A 598 -6.67 -7.67 7.69
CA ALA A 598 -5.25 -7.80 7.32
C ALA A 598 -5.12 -8.36 5.90
N PRO A 599 -5.53 -7.57 4.88
CA PRO A 599 -5.55 -8.02 3.48
C PRO A 599 -4.22 -8.55 2.99
N LYS A 600 -4.14 -9.85 2.70
CA LYS A 600 -2.93 -10.53 2.21
C LYS A 600 -2.80 -10.53 0.70
N THR A 601 -3.90 -10.33 0.00
CA THR A 601 -3.99 -10.61 -1.43
C THR A 601 -4.07 -9.31 -2.23
N TYR A 602 -3.14 -9.14 -3.16
CA TYR A 602 -3.27 -8.12 -4.17
C TYR A 602 -4.01 -8.69 -5.36
N ILE A 603 -5.08 -8.04 -5.78
CA ILE A 603 -5.61 -8.27 -7.11
C ILE A 603 -4.90 -7.31 -8.02
N LYS A 604 -4.11 -7.87 -8.92
CA LYS A 604 -3.64 -7.13 -10.06
C LYS A 604 -4.60 -7.40 -11.20
N SER A 605 -5.60 -6.53 -11.37
CA SER A 605 -6.45 -6.47 -12.56
C SER A 605 -6.23 -5.23 -13.42
N ASN A 606 -6.57 -5.29 -14.71
CA ASN A 606 -6.29 -4.18 -15.62
C ASN A 606 -7.24 -2.99 -15.44
N ILE A 607 -8.34 -3.18 -14.72
CA ILE A 607 -9.29 -2.11 -14.34
C ILE A 607 -9.01 -1.63 -12.91
N ILE A 608 -8.25 -2.44 -12.17
CA ILE A 608 -8.18 -2.44 -10.72
C ILE A 608 -6.76 -2.78 -10.32
N GLU A 609 -5.95 -1.77 -10.01
CA GLU A 609 -4.76 -2.00 -9.19
C GLU A 609 -5.19 -1.95 -7.74
N GLY A 610 -5.66 -3.06 -7.20
CA GLY A 610 -6.36 -3.02 -5.92
C GLY A 610 -5.99 -4.08 -4.91
N LEU A 611 -6.32 -3.76 -3.68
CA LEU A 611 -6.22 -4.69 -2.58
C LEU A 611 -7.46 -5.57 -2.53
N SER A 612 -7.28 -6.88 -2.54
CA SER A 612 -8.34 -7.82 -2.19
C SER A 612 -8.35 -8.00 -0.68
N ILE A 613 -9.52 -7.91 -0.10
CA ILE A 613 -9.82 -8.35 1.24
C ILE A 613 -10.76 -9.53 1.06
N ASP A 614 -10.23 -10.74 1.08
CA ASP A 614 -11.08 -11.94 1.10
C ASP A 614 -11.48 -12.29 2.54
N SER A 615 -12.42 -13.21 2.74
CA SER A 615 -12.89 -13.53 4.09
C SER A 615 -11.78 -14.08 5.01
N SER A 616 -10.68 -14.61 4.46
CA SER A 616 -9.53 -15.04 5.27
C SER A 616 -8.76 -13.86 5.87
N ASP A 617 -8.90 -12.67 5.29
CA ASP A 617 -8.27 -11.42 5.73
C ASP A 617 -9.09 -10.70 6.81
N LEU A 618 -10.37 -11.06 6.98
CA LEU A 618 -11.27 -10.52 7.99
C LEU A 618 -11.23 -11.37 9.26
N LYS A 619 -11.09 -10.72 10.42
CA LYS A 619 -11.13 -11.33 11.75
C LYS A 619 -12.04 -10.53 12.67
N TYR A 620 -12.77 -11.25 13.52
CA TYR A 620 -13.54 -10.65 14.61
C TYR A 620 -12.82 -10.97 15.93
N LEU A 621 -12.07 -9.98 16.44
CA LEU A 621 -11.23 -10.17 17.61
C LEU A 621 -12.01 -9.92 18.90
N PRO A 622 -11.90 -10.77 19.94
CA PRO A 622 -12.55 -10.53 21.23
C PRO A 622 -12.04 -9.24 21.86
N ARG A 623 -12.95 -8.32 22.18
CA ARG A 623 -12.61 -7.01 22.75
C ARG A 623 -11.90 -7.14 24.09
N GLU A 624 -12.29 -8.10 24.92
CA GLU A 624 -11.63 -8.35 26.21
C GLU A 624 -10.15 -8.72 26.04
N GLU A 625 -9.81 -9.50 25.02
CA GLU A 625 -8.41 -9.82 24.73
C GLU A 625 -7.66 -8.60 24.14
N CYS A 626 -8.32 -7.82 23.28
CA CYS A 626 -7.75 -6.58 22.75
C CYS A 626 -7.45 -5.52 23.82
N LYS A 627 -8.15 -5.53 24.96
CA LYS A 627 -7.86 -4.66 26.12
C LYS A 627 -6.52 -4.98 26.79
N ASN A 628 -6.02 -6.22 26.66
CA ASN A 628 -4.72 -6.60 27.20
C ASN A 628 -3.58 -6.07 26.31
N PRO A 629 -2.81 -5.05 26.74
CA PRO A 629 -1.78 -4.44 25.90
C PRO A 629 -0.62 -5.40 25.57
N ASN A 630 -0.44 -6.47 26.36
CA ASN A 630 0.59 -7.49 26.17
C ASN A 630 0.17 -8.61 25.22
N SER A 631 -1.10 -8.65 24.82
CA SER A 631 -1.61 -9.66 23.90
C SER A 631 -0.85 -9.63 22.58
N ARG A 632 -0.62 -10.81 22.01
CA ARG A 632 -0.08 -10.97 20.65
C ARG A 632 -1.18 -11.11 19.60
N ILE A 633 -2.44 -10.97 20.00
CA ILE A 633 -3.60 -11.16 19.10
C ILE A 633 -3.48 -10.32 17.83
N TRP A 634 -3.03 -9.07 17.91
CA TRP A 634 -2.86 -8.20 16.74
C TRP A 634 -1.85 -8.73 15.72
N LYS A 635 -0.76 -9.32 16.21
CA LYS A 635 0.28 -9.88 15.34
C LYS A 635 -0.16 -11.23 14.76
N ILE A 636 -0.85 -12.03 15.56
CA ILE A 636 -1.34 -13.35 15.15
C ILE A 636 -2.48 -13.19 14.15
N ALA A 637 -3.49 -12.36 14.42
CA ALA A 637 -4.63 -12.10 13.54
C ALA A 637 -4.26 -11.55 12.15
N MET A 638 -3.05 -11.01 11.99
CA MET A 638 -2.52 -10.59 10.70
C MET A 638 -2.29 -11.77 9.75
N TRP A 639 -1.93 -12.94 10.29
CA TRP A 639 -1.50 -14.09 9.50
C TRP A 639 -2.29 -15.35 9.87
N GLY A 640 -2.38 -15.66 11.15
CA GLY A 640 -3.13 -16.79 11.68
C GLY A 640 -4.60 -16.49 11.97
N LYS A 641 -5.23 -17.50 12.56
CA LYS A 641 -6.63 -17.59 12.97
C LYS A 641 -6.71 -17.70 14.50
N MET A 642 -7.91 -17.94 15.04
CA MET A 642 -8.08 -18.08 16.49
C MET A 642 -7.32 -19.30 17.03
N ASN A 643 -7.34 -20.44 16.34
CA ASN A 643 -6.61 -21.64 16.74
C ASN A 643 -5.08 -21.39 16.85
N ASP A 644 -4.52 -20.55 15.96
CA ASP A 644 -3.11 -20.16 16.05
C ASP A 644 -2.83 -19.32 17.32
N TRP A 645 -3.78 -18.46 17.71
CA TRP A 645 -3.70 -17.70 18.96
C TRP A 645 -3.78 -18.62 20.18
N GLU A 646 -4.73 -19.54 20.20
CA GLU A 646 -4.88 -20.54 21.27
C GLU A 646 -3.64 -21.41 21.41
N LEU A 647 -3.07 -21.88 20.29
CA LEU A 647 -1.82 -22.62 20.26
C LEU A 647 -0.66 -21.79 20.85
N VAL A 648 -0.48 -20.54 20.40
CA VAL A 648 0.59 -19.68 20.92
C VAL A 648 0.41 -19.41 22.41
N GLU A 649 -0.81 -19.17 22.89
CA GLU A 649 -1.09 -18.96 24.31
C GLU A 649 -0.91 -20.24 25.14
N ARG A 650 -1.33 -21.40 24.63
CA ARG A 650 -1.06 -22.72 25.24
C ARG A 650 0.44 -22.93 25.41
N LEU A 651 1.22 -22.66 24.35
CA LEU A 651 2.67 -22.80 24.36
C LEU A 651 3.34 -21.82 25.34
N LYS A 652 2.82 -20.60 25.49
CA LYS A 652 3.33 -19.64 26.49
C LYS A 652 3.03 -20.01 27.93
N LYS A 653 1.92 -20.73 28.20
CA LYS A 653 1.58 -21.21 29.55
C LYS A 653 2.62 -22.18 30.10
N TYR A 654 3.42 -22.84 29.26
CA TYR A 654 4.65 -23.56 29.64
C TYR A 654 5.79 -22.59 29.98
N ARG A 655 5.56 -21.73 30.98
CA ARG A 655 6.35 -20.53 31.33
C ARG A 655 7.87 -20.76 31.53
N PHE A 656 8.33 -22.01 31.60
CA PHE A 656 9.71 -22.39 31.90
C PHE A 656 10.40 -23.26 30.83
N ASN A 657 9.75 -23.53 29.69
CA ASN A 657 10.26 -24.45 28.67
C ASN A 657 10.46 -23.72 27.33
N ASN A 658 11.51 -22.90 27.26
CA ASN A 658 11.88 -22.14 26.06
C ASN A 658 13.40 -22.21 25.83
N ILE A 659 13.88 -21.72 24.69
CA ILE A 659 15.31 -21.74 24.37
C ILE A 659 16.14 -21.01 25.45
N GLU A 660 15.60 -19.98 26.12
CA GLU A 660 16.28 -19.35 27.24
C GLU A 660 16.54 -20.31 28.42
N SER A 661 15.56 -21.14 28.80
CA SER A 661 15.75 -22.12 29.87
C SER A 661 16.63 -23.30 29.42
N PHE A 662 16.46 -23.77 28.18
CA PHE A 662 17.31 -24.82 27.60
C PHE A 662 18.79 -24.40 27.55
N THR A 663 19.07 -23.17 27.12
CA THR A 663 20.44 -22.64 27.07
C THR A 663 21.06 -22.54 28.46
N LYS A 664 20.28 -22.13 29.48
CA LYS A 664 20.74 -22.14 30.88
C LYS A 664 21.04 -23.55 31.40
N GLU A 665 20.14 -24.50 31.14
CA GLU A 665 20.29 -25.91 31.55
C GLU A 665 21.56 -26.55 30.95
N HIS A 666 21.78 -26.32 29.65
CA HIS A 666 22.88 -26.92 28.89
C HIS A 666 24.16 -26.07 28.88
N LYS A 667 24.22 -24.99 29.67
CA LYS A 667 25.35 -24.05 29.76
C LYS A 667 25.80 -23.50 28.39
N ILE A 668 24.81 -23.15 27.56
CA ILE A 668 25.01 -22.48 26.29
C ILE A 668 24.94 -20.98 26.56
N GLU A 669 25.98 -20.26 26.21
CA GLU A 669 26.02 -18.81 26.23
C GLU A 669 25.68 -18.27 24.82
N ASN A 670 25.22 -17.03 24.73
CA ASN A 670 24.90 -16.40 23.46
C ASN A 670 25.40 -14.95 23.42
N GLY A 671 25.79 -14.51 22.23
CA GLY A 671 26.48 -13.24 22.04
C GLY A 671 26.17 -12.56 20.71
N VAL A 672 26.32 -11.24 20.68
CA VAL A 672 26.15 -10.41 19.48
C VAL A 672 27.51 -10.08 18.85
N GLY A 673 27.53 -9.97 17.52
CA GLY A 673 28.74 -9.60 16.79
C GLY A 673 29.23 -8.16 17.00
N PHE A 674 30.40 -7.85 16.43
CA PHE A 674 31.05 -6.55 16.57
C PHE A 674 30.40 -5.44 15.74
N GLN A 675 30.66 -4.18 16.10
CA GLN A 675 30.20 -3.00 15.37
C GLN A 675 31.37 -2.13 14.91
N LEU A 676 31.28 -1.65 13.67
CA LEU A 676 32.26 -0.74 13.07
C LEU A 676 32.02 0.70 13.49
N LEU A 677 33.08 1.51 13.38
CA LEU A 677 33.02 2.96 13.51
C LEU A 677 32.39 3.58 12.26
N THR A 678 31.44 4.50 12.44
CA THR A 678 30.68 5.12 11.33
C THR A 678 30.51 6.63 11.46
N SER A 679 30.85 7.20 12.61
CA SER A 679 30.76 8.63 12.87
C SER A 679 31.88 9.10 13.79
N LYS A 680 32.27 10.38 13.69
CA LYS A 680 33.27 11.00 14.59
C LYS A 680 32.89 11.00 16.07
N ARG A 681 31.61 10.74 16.40
CA ARG A 681 31.12 10.64 17.79
C ARG A 681 31.28 9.24 18.36
N ASP A 682 31.65 8.24 17.54
CA ASP A 682 31.83 6.88 18.01
C ASP A 682 33.15 6.76 18.81
N SER A 683 33.09 6.09 19.96
CA SER A 683 34.28 5.75 20.74
C SER A 683 34.95 4.51 20.15
N ALA A 684 36.23 4.63 19.79
CA ALA A 684 37.04 3.51 19.33
C ALA A 684 37.44 2.59 20.49
N LYS A 685 37.37 1.28 20.25
CA LYS A 685 37.83 0.20 21.14
C LYS A 685 38.79 -0.68 20.37
N GLU A 686 39.94 -0.96 20.96
CA GLU A 686 41.00 -1.77 20.34
C GLU A 686 40.82 -3.26 20.64
N SER A 687 41.13 -4.13 19.67
CA SER A 687 41.20 -5.58 19.90
C SER A 687 42.10 -6.28 18.87
N GLU A 688 43.27 -6.70 19.32
CA GLU A 688 44.20 -7.52 18.53
C GLU A 688 43.65 -8.92 18.23
N LEU A 689 42.93 -9.51 19.18
CA LEU A 689 42.30 -10.82 19.01
C LEU A 689 41.26 -10.83 17.88
N LEU A 690 40.37 -9.83 17.83
CA LEU A 690 39.42 -9.72 16.72
C LEU A 690 40.16 -9.57 15.39
N SER A 691 41.21 -8.77 15.38
CA SER A 691 41.97 -8.47 14.17
C SER A 691 42.66 -9.70 13.54
N SER A 692 42.89 -10.76 14.32
CA SER A 692 43.53 -12.01 13.86
C SER A 692 42.55 -13.11 13.46
N LEU A 693 41.26 -12.97 13.80
CA LEU A 693 40.24 -13.95 13.45
C LEU A 693 39.83 -13.84 11.97
N LYS A 694 39.39 -14.96 11.40
CA LYS A 694 38.65 -14.94 10.14
C LYS A 694 37.31 -14.25 10.33
N TYR A 695 36.75 -13.72 9.24
CA TYR A 695 35.49 -12.99 9.24
C TYR A 695 34.40 -13.76 8.51
N LEU A 696 33.30 -14.01 9.22
CA LEU A 696 32.07 -14.52 8.67
C LEU A 696 31.17 -13.35 8.28
N ASP A 697 30.92 -13.22 6.99
CA ASP A 697 29.96 -12.27 6.47
C ASP A 697 28.54 -12.80 6.61
N ALA A 698 27.60 -11.96 7.02
CA ALA A 698 26.20 -12.37 7.13
C ALA A 698 25.62 -12.83 5.78
N ASP A 699 26.13 -12.28 4.67
CA ASP A 699 25.70 -12.61 3.31
C ASP A 699 26.21 -13.97 2.83
N THR A 700 27.28 -14.52 3.45
CA THR A 700 27.88 -15.80 3.05
C THR A 700 27.52 -16.97 3.98
N ILE A 701 26.74 -16.72 5.03
CA ILE A 701 26.21 -17.78 5.90
C ILE A 701 25.28 -18.68 5.08
N ALA A 702 25.70 -19.92 4.88
CA ALA A 702 24.88 -20.96 4.28
C ALA A 702 24.03 -21.64 5.37
N GLN A 703 22.80 -22.00 5.03
CA GLN A 703 21.92 -22.70 5.94
C GLN A 703 22.53 -24.07 6.32
N TYR A 704 22.31 -24.49 7.57
CA TYR A 704 22.78 -25.73 8.18
C TYR A 704 24.28 -25.77 8.50
N TYR A 705 25.13 -25.48 7.52
CA TYR A 705 26.58 -25.53 7.66
C TYR A 705 27.25 -24.49 6.74
N THR A 706 28.20 -23.74 7.28
CA THR A 706 28.98 -22.75 6.53
C THR A 706 30.42 -23.25 6.39
N PRO A 707 30.88 -23.53 5.15
CA PRO A 707 32.25 -23.97 4.90
C PRO A 707 33.28 -22.90 5.27
N THR A 708 34.43 -23.33 5.78
CA THR A 708 35.55 -22.44 6.14
C THR A 708 36.10 -21.66 4.94
N THR A 709 35.89 -22.14 3.71
CA THR A 709 36.20 -21.43 2.46
C THR A 709 35.36 -20.17 2.22
N SER A 710 34.23 -20.02 2.93
CA SER A 710 33.35 -18.84 2.85
C SER A 710 33.80 -17.71 3.80
N LEU A 711 34.83 -17.95 4.62
CA LEU A 711 35.34 -16.99 5.58
C LEU A 711 36.37 -16.06 4.92
N GLY A 712 36.22 -14.76 5.14
CA GLY A 712 37.14 -13.73 4.67
C GLY A 712 38.04 -13.17 5.77
N GLU A 713 38.60 -11.99 5.53
CA GLU A 713 39.35 -11.23 6.54
C GLU A 713 38.46 -10.15 7.17
N ILE A 714 38.73 -9.76 8.42
CA ILE A 714 37.92 -8.75 9.14
C ILE A 714 37.84 -7.42 8.40
N LYS A 715 38.90 -7.02 7.68
CA LYS A 715 38.90 -5.79 6.87
C LYS A 715 37.78 -5.77 5.82
N ASN A 716 37.36 -6.94 5.33
CA ASN A 716 36.29 -7.09 4.34
C ASN A 716 34.91 -6.71 4.92
N SER A 717 34.80 -6.56 6.24
CA SER A 717 33.57 -6.12 6.91
C SER A 717 33.27 -4.61 6.70
N VAL A 718 34.25 -3.81 6.27
CA VAL A 718 34.14 -2.37 6.03
C VAL A 718 33.57 -2.09 4.65
N LYS A 719 32.25 -2.29 4.49
CA LYS A 719 31.55 -2.15 3.19
C LYS A 719 30.74 -0.87 3.01
N SER A 720 30.22 -0.30 4.10
CA SER A 720 29.33 0.87 4.02
C SER A 720 30.12 2.15 3.82
N GLU A 721 29.63 3.07 2.98
CA GLU A 721 30.27 4.36 2.69
C GLU A 721 30.65 5.15 3.96
N LYS A 722 29.77 5.19 4.97
CA LYS A 722 30.06 5.83 6.26
C LYS A 722 31.25 5.20 6.99
N ALA A 723 31.33 3.88 7.02
CA ALA A 723 32.45 3.17 7.62
C ALA A 723 33.71 3.37 6.79
N ILE A 724 33.66 3.19 5.47
CA ILE A 724 34.78 3.41 4.54
C ILE A 724 35.40 4.80 4.77
N ASN A 725 34.56 5.85 4.74
CA ASN A 725 35.01 7.22 4.95
C ASN A 725 35.59 7.43 6.36
N TYR A 726 35.02 6.78 7.38
CA TYR A 726 35.58 6.85 8.73
C TYR A 726 36.98 6.21 8.80
N TYR A 727 37.13 4.98 8.31
CA TYR A 727 38.37 4.21 8.42
C TYR A 727 39.50 4.79 7.55
N ILE A 728 39.19 5.32 6.36
CA ILE A 728 40.15 6.06 5.53
C ILE A 728 40.73 7.25 6.32
N ASN A 729 39.86 8.06 6.94
CA ASN A 729 40.29 9.22 7.72
C ASN A 729 41.02 8.82 9.02
N HIS A 730 40.54 7.77 9.70
CA HIS A 730 41.10 7.35 10.98
C HIS A 730 42.51 6.77 10.84
N TYR A 731 42.79 6.04 9.76
CA TYR A 731 44.09 5.43 9.47
C TYR A 731 44.96 6.25 8.50
N ASN A 732 44.51 7.45 8.09
CA ASN A 732 45.18 8.29 7.07
C ASN A 732 45.51 7.52 5.77
N LEU A 733 44.51 6.84 5.20
CA LEU A 733 44.66 6.07 3.96
C LEU A 733 44.27 6.91 2.73
N ASN A 734 44.78 6.56 1.55
CA ASN A 734 44.32 7.16 0.29
C ASN A 734 43.06 6.44 -0.23
N SER A 735 43.02 5.11 -0.05
CA SER A 735 41.90 4.25 -0.39
C SER A 735 41.65 3.22 0.70
N ILE A 736 40.41 2.71 0.81
CA ILE A 736 40.12 1.60 1.72
C ILE A 736 40.89 0.33 1.38
N ASN A 737 41.31 0.17 0.12
CA ASN A 737 42.15 -0.95 -0.32
C ASN A 737 43.54 -0.94 0.33
N ASP A 738 43.99 0.21 0.84
CA ASP A 738 45.27 0.34 1.55
C ASP A 738 45.18 -0.17 3.00
N LEU A 739 43.96 -0.45 3.50
CA LEU A 739 43.74 -0.95 4.85
C LEU A 739 44.28 -2.38 4.98
N LYS A 740 45.46 -2.52 5.60
CA LYS A 740 46.07 -3.84 5.83
C LYS A 740 45.39 -4.61 6.95
N LYS A 741 45.01 -3.92 8.03
CA LYS A 741 44.47 -4.51 9.26
C LYS A 741 43.56 -3.51 9.94
N ILE A 742 42.49 -4.02 10.55
CA ILE A 742 41.56 -3.26 11.36
C ILE A 742 41.74 -3.67 12.81
N THR A 743 42.04 -2.70 13.69
CA THR A 743 42.24 -2.92 15.13
C THR A 743 41.23 -2.16 15.99
N HIS A 744 40.55 -1.15 15.43
CA HIS A 744 39.61 -0.30 16.14
C HIS A 744 38.16 -0.58 15.72
N PHE A 745 37.28 -0.72 16.71
CA PHE A 745 35.86 -1.02 16.55
C PHE A 745 35.01 -0.14 17.47
N ARG A 746 33.74 0.07 17.13
CA ARG A 746 32.79 0.78 18.01
C ARG A 746 32.36 -0.09 19.19
N ARG A 747 32.12 -1.38 18.93
CA ARG A 747 31.84 -2.42 19.93
C ARG A 747 32.54 -3.70 19.51
N LEU A 748 33.17 -4.39 20.47
CA LEU A 748 33.84 -5.66 20.22
C LEU A 748 32.86 -6.84 20.04
N GLY A 749 31.60 -6.66 20.47
CA GLY A 749 30.65 -7.77 20.59
C GLY A 749 31.07 -8.74 21.71
N ASP A 750 30.57 -9.96 21.65
CA ASP A 750 30.95 -11.03 22.58
C ASP A 750 32.13 -11.85 22.01
N ILE A 751 33.31 -11.67 22.60
CA ILE A 751 34.53 -12.35 22.17
C ILE A 751 34.40 -13.87 22.28
N ASN A 752 33.71 -14.38 23.30
CA ASN A 752 33.61 -15.82 23.52
C ASN A 752 32.79 -16.51 22.42
N ALA A 753 31.86 -15.79 21.81
CA ALA A 753 31.06 -16.29 20.70
C ALA A 753 31.90 -16.51 19.41
N TYR A 754 33.10 -15.94 19.33
CA TYR A 754 33.97 -16.09 18.16
C TYR A 754 35.00 -17.22 18.29
N ILE A 755 35.35 -17.59 19.53
CA ILE A 755 36.51 -18.45 19.82
C ILE A 755 36.15 -19.82 20.40
N ASN A 756 34.89 -20.03 20.79
CA ASN A 756 34.39 -21.31 21.26
C ASN A 756 33.58 -22.00 20.15
N PRO A 757 33.40 -23.33 20.22
CA PRO A 757 32.48 -24.03 19.32
C PRO A 757 31.09 -23.40 19.38
N HIS A 758 30.55 -23.07 18.22
CA HIS A 758 29.33 -22.29 18.14
C HIS A 758 28.51 -22.65 16.90
N ILE A 759 27.21 -22.38 17.01
CA ILE A 759 26.36 -22.16 15.85
C ILE A 759 26.12 -20.66 15.73
N VAL A 760 25.88 -20.21 14.51
CA VAL A 760 25.42 -18.85 14.24
C VAL A 760 23.98 -18.85 13.79
N VAL A 761 23.25 -17.80 14.13
CA VAL A 761 21.97 -17.46 13.52
C VAL A 761 22.01 -16.06 12.94
N LYS A 762 21.39 -15.87 11.77
CA LYS A 762 21.29 -14.55 11.15
C LYS A 762 20.24 -13.71 11.89
N LYS A 763 20.54 -12.43 12.05
CA LYS A 763 19.54 -11.43 12.41
C LYS A 763 18.53 -11.26 11.28
N GLY A 764 19.01 -11.24 10.03
CA GLY A 764 18.16 -11.27 8.83
C GLY A 764 17.70 -12.69 8.49
N LEU A 765 16.87 -12.82 7.46
CA LEU A 765 16.38 -14.11 6.97
C LEU A 765 17.21 -14.59 5.76
N GLU A 766 17.21 -15.90 5.52
CA GLU A 766 17.75 -16.53 4.31
C GLU A 766 16.64 -17.29 3.61
N ARG A 767 16.45 -17.08 2.30
CA ARG A 767 15.33 -17.68 1.53
C ARG A 767 13.97 -17.60 2.26
N ASN A 768 13.72 -16.46 2.92
CA ASN A 768 12.49 -16.17 3.68
C ASN A 768 12.27 -17.00 4.96
N ARG A 769 13.31 -17.68 5.48
CA ARG A 769 13.25 -18.47 6.72
C ARG A 769 14.38 -18.11 7.67
N VAL A 770 14.29 -18.63 8.90
CA VAL A 770 15.37 -18.55 9.87
C VAL A 770 16.62 -19.23 9.29
N CYS A 771 17.76 -18.56 9.39
CA CYS A 771 19.04 -19.11 8.96
C CYS A 771 19.91 -19.38 10.17
N ALA A 772 20.19 -20.67 10.39
CA ALA A 772 21.11 -21.15 11.40
C ALA A 772 22.16 -22.04 10.74
N SER A 773 23.40 -21.97 11.24
CA SER A 773 24.53 -22.68 10.67
C SER A 773 25.52 -23.12 11.73
N PHE A 774 26.02 -24.35 11.58
CA PHE A 774 27.24 -24.79 12.26
C PHE A 774 28.49 -24.25 11.57
N ILE A 775 29.55 -24.00 12.35
CA ILE A 775 30.87 -23.54 11.85
C ILE A 775 31.97 -24.34 12.53
N ASP A 776 32.90 -24.89 11.73
CA ASP A 776 34.01 -25.73 12.22
C ASP A 776 35.24 -24.93 12.69
N GLU A 777 35.22 -23.61 12.56
CA GLU A 777 36.39 -22.75 12.77
C GLU A 777 36.01 -21.49 13.55
N ASN A 778 36.95 -21.02 14.38
CA ASN A 778 36.81 -19.77 15.11
C ASN A 778 36.77 -18.59 14.14
N CYS A 779 35.68 -17.81 14.18
CA CYS A 779 35.50 -16.67 13.29
C CYS A 779 34.73 -15.55 14.00
N ALA A 780 35.04 -14.33 13.63
CA ALA A 780 34.32 -13.15 14.06
C ALA A 780 33.20 -12.82 13.08
N PHE A 781 32.12 -12.22 13.59
CA PHE A 781 30.98 -11.79 12.80
C PHE A 781 30.43 -10.46 13.32
N ARG A 782 29.70 -9.74 12.47
CA ARG A 782 29.10 -8.45 12.80
C ARG A 782 27.76 -8.59 13.52
N ASP A 783 27.25 -7.48 14.05
CA ASP A 783 25.97 -7.36 14.78
C ASP A 783 24.70 -7.74 13.99
N GLY A 784 24.85 -8.16 12.73
CA GLY A 784 23.82 -8.87 11.95
C GLY A 784 23.79 -10.39 12.18
N VAL A 785 24.65 -10.91 13.05
CA VAL A 785 24.80 -12.34 13.35
C VAL A 785 24.89 -12.53 14.87
N TYR A 786 24.33 -13.63 15.34
CA TYR A 786 24.26 -14.04 16.73
C TYR A 786 24.93 -15.39 16.89
N GLY A 787 25.84 -15.52 17.85
CA GLY A 787 26.51 -16.79 18.17
C GLY A 787 25.86 -17.44 19.38
N PHE A 788 25.62 -18.75 19.30
CA PHE A 788 25.29 -19.61 20.43
C PHE A 788 26.44 -20.60 20.62
N TYR A 789 27.09 -20.56 21.77
CA TYR A 789 28.35 -21.26 21.98
C TYR A 789 28.38 -21.99 23.33
N THR A 790 29.23 -23.01 23.42
CA THR A 790 29.44 -23.76 24.67
C THR A 790 30.92 -23.86 25.00
N LYS A 791 31.23 -23.86 26.30
CA LYS A 791 32.57 -24.18 26.83
C LYS A 791 32.69 -25.66 27.19
N ASN A 792 31.60 -26.43 27.06
CA ASN A 792 31.59 -27.86 27.34
C ASN A 792 32.31 -28.65 26.23
N THR A 793 32.78 -29.84 26.56
CA THR A 793 33.45 -30.74 25.60
C THR A 793 32.48 -31.33 24.57
N SER A 794 31.22 -31.59 24.96
CA SER A 794 30.19 -32.03 24.02
C SER A 794 29.49 -30.84 23.36
N MET A 795 29.27 -30.96 22.04
CA MET A 795 28.53 -30.00 21.22
C MET A 795 27.08 -30.45 20.95
N ASP A 796 26.61 -31.55 21.56
CA ASP A 796 25.32 -32.16 21.24
C ASP A 796 24.15 -31.17 21.39
N SER A 797 24.17 -30.35 22.44
CA SER A 797 23.13 -29.34 22.68
C SER A 797 23.12 -28.22 21.63
N LEU A 798 24.25 -27.94 20.96
CA LEU A 798 24.29 -27.01 19.82
C LEU A 798 23.59 -27.60 18.58
N TYR A 799 23.70 -28.92 18.35
CA TYR A 799 22.97 -29.58 17.26
C TYR A 799 21.46 -29.60 17.50
N VAL A 800 21.02 -29.71 18.76
CA VAL A 800 19.60 -29.55 19.12
C VAL A 800 19.10 -28.14 18.83
N LEU A 801 19.86 -27.10 19.20
CA LEU A 801 19.51 -25.71 18.86
C LEU A 801 19.49 -25.48 17.35
N LEU A 802 20.46 -26.03 16.61
CA LEU A 802 20.48 -25.97 15.16
C LEU A 802 19.19 -26.56 14.57
N ALA A 803 18.80 -27.77 15.00
CA ALA A 803 17.58 -28.44 14.56
C ALA A 803 16.32 -27.62 14.87
N TYR A 804 16.23 -27.05 16.08
CA TYR A 804 15.13 -26.16 16.42
C TYR A 804 15.07 -24.92 15.52
N PHE A 805 16.17 -24.20 15.34
CA PHE A 805 16.17 -22.96 14.56
C PHE A 805 15.83 -23.17 13.09
N ILE A 806 16.16 -24.33 12.49
CA ILE A 806 15.84 -24.63 11.09
C ILE A 806 14.43 -25.22 10.87
N SER A 807 13.72 -25.58 11.94
CA SER A 807 12.40 -26.21 11.87
C SER A 807 11.31 -25.27 11.32
N LYS A 808 10.25 -25.87 10.75
CA LYS A 808 9.04 -25.12 10.36
C LYS A 808 8.38 -24.46 11.57
N PHE A 809 8.36 -25.15 12.72
CA PHE A 809 7.79 -24.63 13.97
C PHE A 809 8.43 -23.30 14.40
N SER A 810 9.76 -23.22 14.43
CA SER A 810 10.46 -21.98 14.80
C SER A 810 10.15 -20.84 13.85
N THR A 811 10.11 -21.12 12.54
CA THR A 811 9.73 -20.11 11.53
C THR A 811 8.30 -19.62 11.75
N TYR A 812 7.34 -20.53 11.93
CA TYR A 812 5.95 -20.23 12.26
C TYR A 812 5.82 -19.38 13.53
N TYR A 813 6.41 -19.85 14.64
CA TYR A 813 6.28 -19.20 15.94
C TYR A 813 6.87 -17.79 15.94
N LEU A 814 8.08 -17.63 15.39
CA LEU A 814 8.72 -16.32 15.29
C LEU A 814 7.95 -15.41 14.33
N PHE A 815 7.44 -15.92 13.21
CA PHE A 815 6.63 -15.13 12.28
C PHE A 815 5.35 -14.60 12.91
N LEU A 816 4.69 -15.37 13.79
CA LEU A 816 3.44 -14.99 14.47
C LEU A 816 3.63 -14.19 15.77
N THR A 817 4.83 -14.14 16.35
CA THR A 817 5.04 -13.47 17.66
C THR A 817 5.94 -12.25 17.58
N ASN A 818 6.78 -12.13 16.55
CA ASN A 818 7.76 -11.07 16.39
C ASN A 818 7.11 -9.72 15.99
N SER A 819 7.64 -8.61 16.52
CA SER A 819 7.12 -7.26 16.27
C SER A 819 7.58 -6.63 14.94
N SER A 820 8.61 -7.19 14.31
CA SER A 820 9.23 -6.66 13.08
C SER A 820 9.01 -7.58 11.88
N TYR A 821 9.20 -8.89 12.04
CA TYR A 821 9.05 -9.85 10.94
C TYR A 821 7.59 -9.86 10.43
N GLY A 822 7.41 -9.74 9.11
CA GLY A 822 6.10 -9.60 8.48
C GLY A 822 5.48 -8.20 8.58
N ILE A 823 6.06 -7.26 9.34
CA ILE A 823 5.50 -5.89 9.55
C ILE A 823 6.39 -4.76 9.04
N GLU A 824 7.68 -4.69 9.39
CA GLU A 824 8.55 -3.57 8.94
C GLU A 824 9.84 -4.10 8.32
N ARG A 825 10.59 -4.90 9.07
CA ARG A 825 11.88 -5.46 8.65
C ARG A 825 11.93 -6.94 8.96
N GLU A 826 12.51 -7.67 8.03
CA GLU A 826 12.75 -9.10 7.98
C GLU A 826 13.96 -9.41 8.87
N GLN A 827 13.82 -9.08 10.14
CA GLN A 827 14.83 -9.27 11.17
C GLN A 827 14.21 -9.89 12.41
N ILE A 828 15.00 -10.74 13.07
CA ILE A 828 14.68 -11.38 14.33
C ILE A 828 15.77 -10.98 15.31
N MET A 829 15.40 -10.41 16.45
CA MET A 829 16.32 -10.01 17.49
C MET A 829 16.72 -11.21 18.36
N MET A 830 17.93 -11.16 18.95
CA MET A 830 18.46 -12.25 19.79
C MET A 830 17.46 -12.69 20.87
N ASN A 831 16.87 -11.74 21.59
CA ASN A 831 15.92 -12.03 22.66
C ASN A 831 14.63 -12.69 22.15
N GLU A 832 14.28 -12.54 20.87
CA GLU A 832 13.11 -13.19 20.27
C GLU A 832 13.39 -14.68 19.98
N TYR A 833 14.61 -15.03 19.55
CA TYR A 833 15.04 -16.44 19.41
C TYR A 833 14.95 -17.22 20.73
N LEU A 834 15.26 -16.56 21.85
CA LEU A 834 15.21 -17.19 23.17
C LEU A 834 13.77 -17.52 23.64
N THR A 835 12.75 -16.95 23.00
CA THR A 835 11.34 -17.17 23.36
C THR A 835 10.70 -18.41 22.73
N ILE A 836 11.41 -19.10 21.83
CA ILE A 836 10.88 -20.29 21.14
C ILE A 836 10.63 -21.40 22.18
N PRO A 837 9.41 -22.00 22.22
CA PRO A 837 9.10 -23.11 23.10
C PRO A 837 9.96 -24.35 22.81
N ILE A 838 10.42 -25.04 23.84
CA ILE A 838 11.17 -26.30 23.74
C ILE A 838 10.82 -27.21 24.91
N LYS A 839 10.36 -28.41 24.61
CA LYS A 839 10.04 -29.45 25.60
C LYS A 839 10.50 -30.77 25.01
N LEU A 840 11.55 -31.37 25.56
CA LEU A 840 12.15 -32.60 25.03
C LEU A 840 12.28 -33.63 26.15
N ASN A 841 11.89 -34.87 25.86
CA ASN A 841 12.35 -36.02 26.66
C ASN A 841 13.72 -36.51 26.14
N SER A 842 14.35 -37.44 26.85
CA SER A 842 15.68 -37.96 26.49
C SER A 842 15.72 -38.58 25.08
N CYS A 843 14.70 -39.36 24.71
CA CYS A 843 14.63 -39.98 23.38
C CYS A 843 14.55 -38.93 22.27
N GLN A 844 13.71 -37.91 22.44
CA GLN A 844 13.55 -36.82 21.48
C GLN A 844 14.83 -35.97 21.39
N TYR A 845 15.49 -35.73 22.52
CA TYR A 845 16.78 -35.04 22.55
C TYR A 845 17.82 -35.80 21.70
N ASP A 846 17.99 -37.10 21.92
CA ASP A 846 18.96 -37.92 21.18
C ASP A 846 18.63 -37.99 19.68
N LYS A 847 17.34 -38.08 19.32
CA LYS A 847 16.89 -38.01 17.92
C LYS A 847 17.31 -36.69 17.25
N LEU A 848 17.12 -35.55 17.94
CA LEU A 848 17.50 -34.24 17.40
C LEU A 848 19.01 -34.04 17.33
N VAL A 849 19.78 -34.59 18.27
CA VAL A 849 21.25 -34.61 18.20
C VAL A 849 21.70 -35.38 16.95
N TYR A 850 21.15 -36.57 16.72
CA TYR A 850 21.44 -37.37 15.53
C TYR A 850 21.08 -36.61 14.25
N ALA A 851 19.86 -36.09 14.16
CA ALA A 851 19.39 -35.36 12.98
C ALA A 851 20.24 -34.13 12.66
N GLY A 852 20.62 -33.35 13.68
CA GLY A 852 21.48 -32.18 13.51
C GLY A 852 22.87 -32.54 12.99
N LYS A 853 23.49 -33.61 13.52
CA LYS A 853 24.79 -34.11 13.03
C LYS A 853 24.70 -34.60 11.59
N GLU A 854 23.67 -35.39 11.29
CA GLU A 854 23.45 -35.96 9.96
C GLU A 854 23.25 -34.87 8.91
N ILE A 855 22.50 -33.81 9.21
CA ILE A 855 22.33 -32.67 8.30
C ILE A 855 23.66 -32.00 8.01
N VAL A 856 24.46 -31.70 9.05
CA VAL A 856 25.78 -31.07 8.87
C VAL A 856 26.68 -31.97 8.01
N GLN A 857 26.66 -33.28 8.23
CA GLN A 857 27.43 -34.25 7.45
C GLN A 857 26.98 -34.32 5.98
N ARG A 858 25.67 -34.38 5.72
CA ARG A 858 25.12 -34.38 4.34
C ARG A 858 25.50 -33.13 3.57
N VAL A 859 25.44 -31.96 4.21
CA VAL A 859 25.77 -30.67 3.59
C VAL A 859 27.30 -30.54 3.36
N LYS A 860 28.13 -31.03 4.29
CA LYS A 860 29.60 -31.04 4.16
C LYS A 860 30.11 -31.84 2.95
N ASN A 861 29.42 -32.91 2.57
CA ASN A 861 29.84 -33.76 1.46
C ASN A 861 29.65 -33.11 0.07
N GLN A 862 29.24 -31.82 0.00
CA GLN A 862 29.21 -30.85 -1.12
C GLN A 862 28.58 -31.25 -2.46
N ASP A 863 28.20 -32.50 -2.66
CA ASP A 863 27.53 -33.02 -3.87
C ASP A 863 26.01 -32.72 -3.91
N PHE A 864 25.49 -31.96 -2.94
CA PHE A 864 24.05 -31.85 -2.64
C PHE A 864 23.42 -30.50 -3.00
N LEU A 865 24.20 -29.42 -3.16
CA LEU A 865 23.66 -28.06 -3.36
C LEU A 865 23.49 -27.64 -4.84
N VAL A 866 23.67 -28.59 -5.78
CA VAL A 866 23.52 -28.36 -7.23
C VAL A 866 22.50 -29.32 -7.87
N ASN A 867 21.97 -30.32 -7.13
CA ASN A 867 21.02 -31.31 -7.63
C ASN A 867 19.64 -31.18 -6.94
N PRO A 868 18.57 -30.81 -7.68
CA PRO A 868 17.22 -30.65 -7.12
C PRO A 868 16.66 -31.88 -6.39
N HIS A 869 17.02 -33.10 -6.81
CA HIS A 869 16.57 -34.33 -6.13
C HIS A 869 17.16 -34.46 -4.72
N LYS A 870 18.42 -34.09 -4.55
CA LYS A 870 19.14 -34.16 -3.29
C LYS A 870 18.66 -33.09 -2.29
N GLU A 871 18.27 -31.91 -2.76
CA GLU A 871 17.62 -30.89 -1.94
C GLU A 871 16.25 -31.38 -1.43
N TYR A 872 15.49 -32.08 -2.28
CA TYR A 872 14.22 -32.71 -1.90
C TYR A 872 14.40 -33.81 -0.84
N GLU A 873 15.39 -34.69 -0.99
CA GLU A 873 15.71 -35.73 0.01
C GLU A 873 16.10 -35.12 1.38
N LEU A 874 16.86 -34.03 1.39
CA LEU A 874 17.22 -33.34 2.63
C LEU A 874 15.98 -32.72 3.29
N LYS A 875 15.08 -32.13 2.49
CA LYS A 875 13.82 -31.57 3.00
C LYS A 875 12.95 -32.66 3.64
N LEU A 876 12.78 -33.81 2.99
CA LEU A 876 12.06 -34.95 3.54
C LEU A 876 12.70 -35.47 4.83
N PHE A 877 14.04 -35.53 4.88
CA PHE A 877 14.75 -35.93 6.09
C PHE A 877 14.47 -34.98 7.27
N ILE A 878 14.48 -33.67 7.03
CA ILE A 878 14.14 -32.66 8.04
C ILE A 878 12.70 -32.81 8.51
N GLU A 879 11.75 -32.98 7.58
CA GLU A 879 10.33 -33.13 7.91
C GLU A 879 10.10 -34.37 8.81
N GLU A 880 10.70 -35.52 8.47
CA GLU A 880 10.50 -36.77 9.22
C GLU A 880 11.27 -36.84 10.54
N ASN A 881 12.48 -36.27 10.61
CA ASN A 881 13.36 -36.46 11.78
C ASN A 881 13.41 -35.25 12.73
N ILE A 882 13.17 -34.04 12.22
CA ILE A 882 13.21 -32.81 13.03
C ILE A 882 11.79 -32.31 13.28
N ASP A 883 11.04 -31.96 12.23
CA ASP A 883 9.74 -31.31 12.40
C ASP A 883 8.78 -32.23 13.16
N LYS A 884 8.65 -33.50 12.74
CA LYS A 884 7.83 -34.50 13.44
C LYS A 884 8.24 -34.70 14.91
N THR A 885 9.54 -34.83 15.19
CA THR A 885 10.05 -34.96 16.56
C THR A 885 9.68 -33.75 17.42
N ILE A 886 9.77 -32.53 16.86
CA ILE A 886 9.38 -31.29 17.56
C ILE A 886 7.86 -31.22 17.76
N TYR A 887 7.05 -31.62 16.77
CA TYR A 887 5.60 -31.64 16.90
C TYR A 887 5.13 -32.60 18.00
N GLU A 888 5.69 -33.81 18.03
CA GLU A 888 5.46 -34.79 19.10
C GLU A 888 5.88 -34.24 20.47
N SER A 889 7.00 -33.53 20.54
CA SER A 889 7.53 -33.01 21.80
C SER A 889 6.72 -31.84 22.37
N LEU A 890 6.00 -31.12 21.50
CA LEU A 890 5.11 -30.02 21.85
C LEU A 890 3.64 -30.44 21.96
N GLU A 891 3.35 -31.74 21.80
CA GLU A 891 1.99 -32.31 21.84
C GLU A 891 1.08 -31.57 20.85
N LEU A 892 1.52 -31.43 19.60
CA LEU A 892 0.73 -30.80 18.54
C LEU A 892 -0.24 -31.79 17.90
N ILE A 893 -1.47 -31.35 17.68
CA ILE A 893 -2.49 -32.12 16.95
C ILE A 893 -2.43 -31.84 15.44
N GLU A 894 -3.11 -32.67 14.63
CA GLU A 894 -3.03 -32.57 13.16
C GLU A 894 -3.48 -31.21 12.62
N SER A 895 -4.55 -30.61 13.18
CA SER A 895 -5.05 -29.30 12.76
C SER A 895 -4.06 -28.15 13.08
N GLU A 896 -3.29 -28.28 14.17
CA GLU A 896 -2.21 -27.34 14.52
C GLU A 896 -1.02 -27.50 13.56
N ILE A 897 -0.62 -28.74 13.25
CA ILE A 897 0.45 -29.05 12.28
C ILE A 897 0.06 -28.54 10.88
N ALA A 898 -1.18 -28.76 10.46
CA ALA A 898 -1.71 -28.25 9.20
C ALA A 898 -1.63 -26.72 9.13
N SER A 899 -1.91 -26.02 10.24
CA SER A 899 -1.83 -24.56 10.33
C SER A 899 -0.38 -24.04 10.28
N ILE A 900 0.55 -24.73 10.95
CA ILE A 900 2.00 -24.45 10.83
C ILE A 900 2.45 -24.56 9.38
N ASN A 901 2.12 -25.68 8.71
CA ASN A 901 2.46 -25.90 7.32
C ASN A 901 1.82 -24.86 6.39
N HIS A 902 0.54 -24.52 6.62
CA HIS A 902 -0.15 -23.49 5.85
C HIS A 902 0.60 -22.14 5.90
N ILE A 903 0.93 -21.68 7.11
CA ILE A 903 1.60 -20.39 7.27
C ILE A 903 3.00 -20.41 6.65
N VAL A 904 3.78 -21.47 6.90
CA VAL A 904 5.18 -21.54 6.46
C VAL A 904 5.32 -21.76 4.95
N ASP A 905 4.46 -22.58 4.35
CA ASP A 905 4.58 -22.96 2.95
C ASP A 905 3.74 -22.06 2.03
N TYR A 906 2.66 -21.43 2.50
CA TYR A 906 1.79 -20.57 1.69
C TYR A 906 1.81 -19.09 2.10
N ASP A 907 1.51 -18.73 3.35
CA ASP A 907 1.39 -17.32 3.74
C ASP A 907 2.73 -16.56 3.73
N ILE A 908 3.79 -17.16 4.29
CA ILE A 908 5.14 -16.58 4.24
C ILE A 908 5.64 -16.52 2.79
N ASP A 909 5.36 -17.55 1.99
CA ASP A 909 5.69 -17.54 0.56
C ASP A 909 4.94 -16.40 -0.17
N LEU A 910 3.65 -16.21 0.11
CA LEU A 910 2.84 -15.11 -0.42
C LEU A 910 3.40 -13.74 -0.01
N PHE A 911 3.80 -13.60 1.25
CA PHE A 911 4.39 -12.37 1.76
C PHE A 911 5.64 -11.96 0.97
N HIS A 912 6.54 -12.92 0.74
CA HIS A 912 7.85 -12.63 0.14
C HIS A 912 7.85 -12.70 -1.40
N LYS A 913 7.16 -13.66 -2.00
CA LYS A 913 7.11 -13.88 -3.46
C LYS A 913 5.94 -13.16 -4.15
N LYS A 914 4.95 -12.67 -3.40
CA LYS A 914 3.81 -11.89 -3.89
C LYS A 914 3.10 -12.61 -5.05
N GLU A 915 3.00 -11.99 -6.23
CA GLU A 915 2.35 -12.56 -7.41
C GLU A 915 2.97 -13.87 -7.93
N LYS A 916 4.21 -14.16 -7.51
CA LYS A 916 4.94 -15.39 -7.88
C LYS A 916 4.80 -16.49 -6.84
N SER A 917 3.93 -16.31 -5.85
CA SER A 917 3.76 -17.27 -4.78
C SER A 917 2.97 -18.50 -5.24
N ILE A 918 3.36 -19.65 -4.70
CA ILE A 918 2.62 -20.90 -4.89
C ILE A 918 1.19 -20.82 -4.32
N ALA A 919 0.94 -19.91 -3.37
CA ALA A 919 -0.38 -19.66 -2.79
C ALA A 919 -1.43 -19.22 -3.81
N LEU A 920 -1.01 -18.55 -4.88
CA LEU A 920 -1.86 -18.01 -5.93
C LEU A 920 -1.93 -18.92 -7.17
N GLU A 921 -1.18 -20.02 -7.19
CA GLU A 921 -1.26 -21.01 -8.27
C GLU A 921 -2.61 -21.72 -8.28
N VAL A 922 -2.99 -22.21 -9.46
CA VAL A 922 -4.20 -23.02 -9.66
C VAL A 922 -4.14 -24.28 -8.80
N THR A 923 -5.25 -24.60 -8.14
CA THR A 923 -5.38 -25.81 -7.31
C THR A 923 -5.37 -27.04 -8.21
N ASN A 924 -4.68 -28.10 -7.80
CA ASN A 924 -4.71 -29.39 -8.50
C ASN A 924 -5.82 -30.30 -7.96
N PHE A 925 -6.19 -31.32 -8.73
CA PHE A 925 -7.31 -32.20 -8.39
C PHE A 925 -7.06 -33.02 -7.11
N ASP A 926 -5.84 -33.49 -6.90
CA ASP A 926 -5.47 -34.28 -5.72
C ASP A 926 -5.62 -33.47 -4.42
N GLN A 927 -5.24 -32.20 -4.45
CA GLN A 927 -5.40 -31.28 -3.32
C GLN A 927 -6.87 -31.04 -2.96
N ILE A 928 -7.77 -30.96 -3.95
CA ILE A 928 -9.22 -30.85 -3.71
C ILE A 928 -9.73 -32.13 -3.06
N LYS A 929 -9.24 -33.30 -3.51
CA LYS A 929 -9.61 -34.60 -2.96
C LYS A 929 -9.15 -34.75 -1.51
N GLU A 930 -7.92 -34.38 -1.19
CA GLU A 930 -7.40 -34.38 0.19
C GLU A 930 -8.18 -33.42 1.10
N TYR A 931 -8.46 -32.20 0.62
CA TYR A 931 -9.29 -31.24 1.34
C TYR A 931 -10.69 -31.81 1.63
N ALA A 932 -11.32 -32.44 0.65
CA ALA A 932 -12.61 -33.10 0.82
C ALA A 932 -12.55 -34.25 1.82
N GLN A 933 -11.48 -35.06 1.78
CA GLN A 933 -11.33 -36.18 2.72
C GLN A 933 -11.29 -35.67 4.17
N ILE A 934 -10.49 -34.64 4.46
CA ILE A 934 -10.39 -34.06 5.81
C ILE A 934 -11.73 -33.53 6.30
N ILE A 935 -12.48 -32.79 5.47
CA ILE A 935 -13.82 -32.31 5.87
C ILE A 935 -14.76 -33.48 6.17
N SER A 936 -14.71 -34.52 5.32
CA SER A 936 -15.54 -35.71 5.50
C SER A 936 -15.21 -36.40 6.82
N ASP A 937 -13.93 -36.56 7.15
CA ASP A 937 -13.47 -37.24 8.36
C ASP A 937 -13.88 -36.46 9.61
N GLU A 938 -13.57 -35.15 9.67
CA GLU A 938 -13.90 -34.28 10.81
C GLU A 938 -15.41 -34.21 11.09
N LEU A 939 -16.23 -34.06 10.04
CA LEU A 939 -17.67 -34.00 10.21
C LEU A 939 -18.27 -35.35 10.61
N ASN A 940 -17.76 -36.46 10.07
CA ASN A 940 -18.23 -37.80 10.45
C ASN A 940 -17.81 -38.19 11.87
N GLU A 941 -16.63 -37.77 12.33
CA GLU A 941 -16.20 -37.92 13.73
C GLU A 941 -17.14 -37.15 14.66
N PHE A 942 -17.49 -35.90 14.32
CA PHE A 942 -18.40 -35.09 15.12
C PHE A 942 -19.82 -35.70 15.24
N ILE A 943 -20.36 -36.30 14.17
CA ILE A 943 -21.71 -36.90 14.16
C ILE A 943 -21.70 -38.41 14.44
N GLU A 944 -20.59 -38.96 14.94
CA GLU A 944 -20.47 -40.39 15.18
C GLU A 944 -21.62 -40.92 16.06
N GLY A 945 -22.21 -42.04 15.65
CA GLY A 945 -23.32 -42.68 16.36
C GLY A 945 -24.72 -42.11 16.07
N GLN A 946 -24.86 -41.09 15.22
CA GLN A 946 -26.17 -40.51 14.85
C GLN A 946 -26.90 -41.28 13.72
N GLY A 947 -26.26 -42.26 13.08
CA GLY A 947 -26.85 -43.02 11.97
C GLY A 947 -26.99 -42.25 10.66
N ILE A 948 -26.32 -41.10 10.56
CA ILE A 948 -26.19 -40.25 9.37
C ILE A 948 -24.70 -40.06 9.12
N PHE A 949 -24.30 -40.09 7.85
CA PHE A 949 -22.93 -39.89 7.39
C PHE A 949 -22.85 -38.73 6.42
N VAL A 950 -21.78 -37.96 6.54
CA VAL A 950 -21.40 -36.92 5.61
C VAL A 950 -20.64 -37.52 4.45
N ASN A 951 -21.11 -37.29 3.23
CA ASN A 951 -20.51 -37.75 1.99
C ASN A 951 -20.18 -36.56 1.09
N ILE A 952 -18.98 -36.54 0.50
CA ILE A 952 -18.53 -35.43 -0.34
C ILE A 952 -18.48 -35.82 -1.81
N THR A 953 -18.94 -34.91 -2.67
CA THR A 953 -18.81 -34.96 -4.12
C THR A 953 -17.91 -33.83 -4.60
N ILE A 954 -16.88 -34.16 -5.38
CA ILE A 954 -16.01 -33.21 -6.07
C ILE A 954 -16.33 -33.17 -7.57
N TYR A 955 -16.00 -32.06 -8.24
CA TYR A 955 -16.32 -31.83 -9.65
C TYR A 955 -15.03 -31.68 -10.47
N ASN A 956 -15.02 -32.25 -11.68
CA ASN A 956 -13.90 -32.08 -12.62
C ASN A 956 -14.02 -30.72 -13.33
N ILE A 957 -13.54 -29.67 -12.66
CA ILE A 957 -13.62 -28.28 -13.10
C ILE A 957 -12.37 -27.92 -13.92
N ASN A 958 -12.56 -27.14 -14.99
CA ASN A 958 -11.47 -26.66 -15.83
C ASN A 958 -10.49 -25.79 -15.02
N LYS A 959 -9.19 -25.96 -15.27
CA LYS A 959 -8.11 -25.15 -14.69
C LYS A 959 -8.26 -23.63 -14.90
N PHE A 960 -9.04 -23.21 -15.89
CA PHE A 960 -9.32 -21.79 -16.16
C PHE A 960 -10.56 -21.25 -15.42
N SER A 961 -11.31 -22.09 -14.70
CA SER A 961 -12.42 -21.63 -13.87
C SER A 961 -11.91 -20.77 -12.71
N PRO A 962 -12.56 -19.63 -12.40
CA PRO A 962 -12.16 -18.76 -11.29
C PRO A 962 -12.49 -19.36 -9.91
N LEU A 963 -13.44 -20.28 -9.84
CA LEU A 963 -13.91 -20.93 -8.61
C LEU A 963 -13.84 -22.45 -8.72
N ILE A 964 -13.72 -23.10 -7.57
CA ILE A 964 -13.89 -24.54 -7.37
C ILE A 964 -15.04 -24.73 -6.39
N MET A 965 -15.78 -25.83 -6.55
CA MET A 965 -16.88 -26.22 -5.69
C MET A 965 -16.73 -27.67 -5.22
N ILE A 966 -17.10 -27.93 -3.97
CA ILE A 966 -17.40 -29.27 -3.48
C ILE A 966 -18.81 -29.29 -2.89
N LYS A 967 -19.44 -30.47 -2.91
CA LYS A 967 -20.78 -30.70 -2.36
C LYS A 967 -20.69 -31.68 -1.21
N ILE A 968 -21.27 -31.32 -0.07
CA ILE A 968 -21.44 -32.12 1.13
C ILE A 968 -22.91 -32.56 1.17
N SER A 969 -23.16 -33.85 1.36
CA SER A 969 -24.51 -34.44 1.43
C SER A 969 -24.61 -35.34 2.65
N HIS A 970 -25.79 -35.39 3.28
CA HIS A 970 -26.08 -36.27 4.40
C HIS A 970 -26.82 -37.53 3.92
N GLU A 971 -26.28 -38.72 4.23
CA GLU A 971 -26.91 -39.99 3.83
C GLU A 971 -26.81 -41.05 4.93
N GLN A 972 -27.54 -42.17 4.80
CA GLN A 972 -27.51 -43.27 5.78
C GLN A 972 -26.29 -44.20 5.66
N THR A 973 -25.47 -44.02 4.64
CA THR A 973 -24.29 -44.85 4.38
C THR A 973 -23.07 -43.98 4.14
N ALA A 974 -21.94 -44.33 4.77
CA ALA A 974 -20.65 -43.75 4.46
C ALA A 974 -20.16 -44.19 3.08
N LYS A 975 -19.57 -43.27 2.32
CA LYS A 975 -18.99 -43.47 0.99
C LYS A 975 -17.67 -42.70 0.90
N ASP A 976 -16.77 -43.20 0.05
CA ASP A 976 -15.58 -42.44 -0.34
C ASP A 976 -15.95 -41.17 -1.12
N VAL A 977 -15.04 -40.20 -1.14
CA VAL A 977 -15.18 -38.97 -1.94
C VAL A 977 -15.49 -39.32 -3.41
N SER A 978 -16.66 -38.91 -3.87
CA SER A 978 -17.17 -39.23 -5.21
C SER A 978 -16.85 -38.13 -6.23
N ILE A 979 -16.65 -38.50 -7.50
CA ILE A 979 -16.31 -37.56 -8.59
C ILE A 979 -17.51 -37.43 -9.53
N SER A 980 -18.05 -36.22 -9.65
CA SER A 980 -19.14 -35.92 -10.58
C SER A 980 -18.64 -35.64 -12.00
N PRO A 981 -19.27 -36.17 -13.06
CA PRO A 981 -18.94 -35.86 -14.44
C PRO A 981 -19.54 -34.53 -14.94
N LYS A 982 -20.35 -33.84 -14.12
CA LYS A 982 -21.00 -32.57 -14.50
C LYS A 982 -19.96 -31.46 -14.72
N LYS A 983 -20.10 -30.71 -15.82
CA LYS A 983 -19.33 -29.49 -16.09
C LYS A 983 -20.06 -28.30 -15.50
N LEU A 984 -19.35 -27.45 -14.77
CA LEU A 984 -19.90 -26.29 -14.03
C LEU A 984 -19.14 -25.00 -14.33
N ASP A 985 -18.26 -25.00 -15.32
CA ASP A 985 -17.31 -23.92 -15.58
C ASP A 985 -18.01 -22.59 -15.86
N ASP A 986 -19.10 -22.63 -16.65
CA ASP A 986 -19.86 -21.46 -17.05
C ASP A 986 -20.65 -20.87 -15.87
N GLU A 987 -21.27 -21.73 -15.05
CA GLU A 987 -22.02 -21.35 -13.86
C GLU A 987 -21.11 -20.74 -12.80
N LEU A 988 -19.95 -21.36 -12.54
CA LEU A 988 -18.94 -20.85 -11.60
C LEU A 988 -18.34 -19.53 -12.08
N SER A 989 -18.10 -19.39 -13.39
CA SER A 989 -17.64 -18.13 -13.98
C SER A 989 -18.70 -17.01 -13.89
N ARG A 990 -19.98 -17.36 -13.98
CA ARG A 990 -21.09 -16.41 -13.75
C ARG A 990 -21.19 -16.03 -12.28
N LEU A 991 -21.01 -17.00 -11.38
CA LEU A 991 -21.09 -16.80 -9.93
C LEU A 991 -19.96 -15.90 -9.41
N ASP A 992 -18.72 -16.07 -9.90
CA ASP A 992 -17.57 -15.27 -9.46
C ASP A 992 -17.83 -13.76 -9.56
N LYS A 993 -18.57 -13.32 -10.59
CA LYS A 993 -18.93 -11.91 -10.79
C LYS A 993 -19.72 -11.31 -9.62
N TYR A 994 -20.52 -12.12 -8.93
CA TYR A 994 -21.35 -11.68 -7.80
C TYR A 994 -20.63 -11.80 -6.45
N LEU A 995 -19.43 -12.42 -6.41
CA LEU A 995 -18.66 -12.57 -5.18
C LEU A 995 -17.76 -11.38 -4.89
N TRP A 996 -17.59 -10.46 -5.85
CA TRP A 996 -16.76 -9.27 -5.71
C TRP A 996 -17.59 -8.07 -5.27
N GLU A 997 -17.10 -7.34 -4.27
CA GLU A 997 -17.63 -6.08 -3.78
C GLU A 997 -16.51 -5.04 -3.78
N LYS A 998 -16.70 -3.84 -4.33
CA LYS A 998 -15.67 -2.80 -4.31
C LYS A 998 -15.96 -1.82 -3.17
N SER A 999 -14.98 -1.57 -2.30
CA SER A 999 -15.16 -0.63 -1.18
C SER A 999 -14.65 0.78 -1.50
N SER A 1000 -13.61 0.91 -2.32
CA SER A 1000 -13.10 2.20 -2.81
C SER A 1000 -12.37 2.00 -4.13
N THR A 1001 -11.94 3.10 -4.79
CA THR A 1001 -10.93 2.99 -5.85
C THR A 1001 -9.80 2.12 -5.34
N ASN A 1002 -9.51 1.04 -6.06
CA ASN A 1002 -8.43 0.12 -5.73
C ASN A 1002 -8.60 -0.71 -4.43
N ILE A 1003 -9.76 -0.84 -3.78
CA ILE A 1003 -9.94 -1.81 -2.66
C ILE A 1003 -11.23 -2.62 -2.85
N TYR A 1004 -11.14 -3.94 -2.76
CA TYR A 1004 -12.18 -4.92 -3.10
C TYR A 1004 -12.30 -5.96 -2.00
N PHE A 1005 -13.52 -6.37 -1.73
CA PHE A 1005 -13.88 -7.49 -0.90
C PHE A 1005 -14.29 -8.66 -1.78
N LYS A 1006 -13.80 -9.86 -1.46
CA LYS A 1006 -14.28 -11.09 -2.07
C LYS A 1006 -15.03 -11.92 -1.03
N LYS A 1007 -16.32 -12.13 -1.28
CA LYS A 1007 -17.19 -12.97 -0.46
C LYS A 1007 -16.86 -14.45 -0.71
N ASN A 1008 -16.68 -15.21 0.37
CA ASN A 1008 -16.73 -16.66 0.30
C ASN A 1008 -18.19 -17.10 0.33
N LEU A 1009 -18.49 -18.20 -0.36
CA LEU A 1009 -19.86 -18.72 -0.44
C LEU A 1009 -19.91 -20.15 0.10
N ASN A 1010 -20.67 -20.30 1.17
CA ASN A 1010 -21.26 -21.57 1.57
C ASN A 1010 -22.75 -21.47 1.21
N PHE A 1011 -23.22 -22.36 0.33
CA PHE A 1011 -24.62 -22.37 -0.10
C PHE A 1011 -25.29 -23.63 0.45
N LYS A 1012 -26.41 -23.48 1.15
CA LYS A 1012 -27.21 -24.59 1.68
C LYS A 1012 -28.46 -24.77 0.81
N ASN A 1013 -28.75 -26.00 0.39
CA ASN A 1013 -29.97 -26.35 -0.34
C ASN A 1013 -30.53 -27.68 0.17
N ASN A 1014 -31.62 -27.62 0.94
CA ASN A 1014 -32.16 -28.77 1.69
C ASN A 1014 -31.07 -29.43 2.53
N ASP A 1015 -30.78 -30.70 2.30
CA ASP A 1015 -29.80 -31.50 3.04
C ASP A 1015 -28.36 -31.35 2.51
N ASP A 1016 -28.16 -30.56 1.45
CA ASP A 1016 -26.86 -30.40 0.79
C ASP A 1016 -26.20 -29.06 1.14
N ILE A 1017 -24.89 -29.10 1.39
CA ILE A 1017 -24.04 -27.90 1.61
C ILE A 1017 -23.00 -27.83 0.50
N TYR A 1018 -22.83 -26.66 -0.10
CA TYR A 1018 -21.88 -26.41 -1.18
C TYR A 1018 -20.82 -25.44 -0.70
N ILE A 1019 -19.56 -25.89 -0.67
CA ILE A 1019 -18.41 -25.04 -0.36
C ILE A 1019 -17.81 -24.57 -1.68
N ILE A 1020 -17.83 -23.26 -1.90
CA ILE A 1020 -17.31 -22.62 -3.11
C ILE A 1020 -16.21 -21.65 -2.72
N ARG A 1021 -15.02 -21.82 -3.32
CA ARG A 1021 -13.83 -21.01 -3.04
C ARG A 1021 -13.09 -20.66 -4.34
N PRO A 1022 -12.24 -19.61 -4.33
CA PRO A 1022 -11.40 -19.30 -5.48
C PRO A 1022 -10.46 -20.45 -5.86
N ASN A 1023 -10.17 -20.58 -7.16
CA ASN A 1023 -9.25 -21.58 -7.70
C ASN A 1023 -7.78 -21.18 -7.46
N GLN A 1024 -7.39 -21.13 -6.19
CA GLN A 1024 -6.02 -20.83 -5.75
C GLN A 1024 -5.64 -21.76 -4.60
N LYS A 1025 -4.43 -22.33 -4.63
CA LYS A 1025 -3.98 -23.35 -3.66
C LYS A 1025 -4.20 -22.96 -2.20
N LYS A 1026 -4.04 -21.68 -1.84
CA LYS A 1026 -4.20 -21.20 -0.46
C LYS A 1026 -5.58 -21.47 0.15
N PHE A 1027 -6.64 -21.54 -0.67
CA PHE A 1027 -8.01 -21.80 -0.19
C PHE A 1027 -8.34 -23.29 -0.04
N TRP A 1028 -7.47 -24.18 -0.54
CA TRP A 1028 -7.70 -25.62 -0.62
C TRP A 1028 -6.63 -26.41 0.14
N THR A 1029 -6.04 -25.83 1.19
CA THR A 1029 -5.04 -26.51 2.04
C THR A 1029 -5.70 -27.32 3.15
N HIS A 1030 -4.97 -28.25 3.77
CA HIS A 1030 -5.46 -29.00 4.95
C HIS A 1030 -5.92 -28.08 6.09
N SER A 1031 -5.19 -26.99 6.38
CA SER A 1031 -5.62 -26.00 7.39
C SER A 1031 -6.94 -25.31 7.03
N MET A 1032 -7.26 -25.17 5.74
CA MET A 1032 -8.56 -24.63 5.33
C MET A 1032 -9.66 -25.68 5.48
N ALA A 1033 -9.38 -26.96 5.22
CA ALA A 1033 -10.32 -28.05 5.41
C ALA A 1033 -10.78 -28.16 6.88
N PHE A 1034 -9.84 -28.23 7.83
CA PHE A 1034 -10.16 -28.23 9.26
C PHE A 1034 -10.97 -27.01 9.66
N ASN A 1035 -10.65 -25.85 9.10
CA ASN A 1035 -11.36 -24.62 9.40
C ASN A 1035 -12.80 -24.61 8.90
N ASP A 1036 -13.01 -24.96 7.63
CA ASP A 1036 -14.35 -25.04 7.07
C ASP A 1036 -15.18 -26.13 7.79
N ALA A 1037 -14.56 -27.24 8.20
CA ALA A 1037 -15.21 -28.26 9.03
C ALA A 1037 -15.63 -27.72 10.41
N HIS A 1038 -14.72 -27.07 11.15
CA HIS A 1038 -15.03 -26.48 12.45
C HIS A 1038 -16.09 -25.38 12.36
N ASP A 1039 -16.04 -24.53 11.33
CA ASP A 1039 -17.03 -23.48 11.12
C ASP A 1039 -18.43 -24.11 10.88
N LEU A 1040 -18.51 -25.18 10.08
CA LEU A 1040 -19.75 -25.93 9.89
C LEU A 1040 -20.26 -26.61 11.17
N ILE A 1041 -19.37 -27.21 11.97
CA ILE A 1041 -19.73 -27.79 13.28
C ILE A 1041 -20.31 -26.71 14.20
N PHE A 1042 -19.67 -25.54 14.22
CA PHE A 1042 -20.14 -24.41 15.03
C PHE A 1042 -21.50 -23.90 14.56
N GLU A 1043 -21.76 -23.81 13.25
CA GLU A 1043 -23.09 -23.50 12.71
C GLU A 1043 -24.14 -24.53 13.16
N ILE A 1044 -23.82 -25.83 13.06
CA ILE A 1044 -24.73 -26.92 13.51
C ILE A 1044 -25.07 -26.80 14.99
N LEU A 1045 -24.10 -26.47 15.84
CA LEU A 1045 -24.30 -26.31 17.29
C LEU A 1045 -25.17 -25.11 17.65
N ASN A 1046 -25.16 -24.05 16.83
CA ASN A 1046 -25.96 -22.85 17.06
C ASN A 1046 -27.37 -22.90 16.44
N GLY A 1047 -27.65 -23.91 15.61
CA GLY A 1047 -28.96 -24.12 14.99
C GLY A 1047 -29.24 -23.25 13.75
N ASP A 1048 -28.18 -22.81 13.04
CA ASP A 1048 -28.22 -21.94 11.85
C ASP A 1048 -28.16 -22.69 10.50
#